data_AF-A0A5E4IB69-F1
#
_entry.id   AF-A0A5E4IB69-F1
#
_cell.length_a   1.000
_cell.length_b   1.000
_cell.length_c   1.000
_cell.angle_alpha   90.00
_cell.angle_beta   90.00
_cell.angle_gamma   90.00
#
_symmetry.space_group_name_H-M   'P 1'
#
loop_
_entity.id
_entity.type
_entity.pdbx_description
1 polymer ?
#
loop_
_entity_poly.entity_id
_entity_poly.type
_entity_poly.pdbx_seq_one_letter_code
_entity_poly.pdbx_strand_id
1 'polypeptide(L)'
;MIFERLGNIIVKRYKLILILWVIVFLVCTPLILNANQVVTYQQQTLSAGQTDSDKASAIINEQFPTSTSNSSMIIVLETDDVSSPQIRDFILKLEHQVKSDSSIQYFESNIPGAFPNDFITVYTVQNYILAQAVPGINTGMYQTVSLVKFVWGIPALYLQYYLKSFGNNRKATAKMNTMIQEMGGGDQQMTKMLSEYFSVFYTSWHADRFHFRWVLHPKLRAERAARLAIEKLTSNPDIPTAQSQMMLAIANTFNITTFMNEQMEREFAVGYIAKSANITDTHFLNEIYDLGNLANKSSEDSNATVQNFVSTIVIPNGTIDTYPIQLPADIRSSFVSPDGHATIISLAFTKGAEWTDSNNTKPVVENVKKIREKISQLKETEHIQDLETSVTGDAPISLDLQESMSSDFSLIEFVTIPILIILMGLFFRSVVTPVLPIGAVMVALGLSQAVVYFIGTVVAHVDSDTTTMLFSILMAVGTDYSIFIIARFREERIKGASREEAVKTSVTWAGESITTSGATVIIAFMSLGIASYSMIRVMGFVLGLSILVALLISLTLVPSLLMVIGNRVFWPNNKQRFKNHAKRILQRREAGKHGYFYKAARFSVQHAKAVILVAVIISIPATYIYVTAETSFDFIGTMPKVESITGMNAMTSGFGAGRIMPSTVVIVFDQPVLMQDGSYDTSSLQAIEDVSSALARNTIVHEVDGPTRPYGATVDYANIAKLSVNDQSKIREFIGQDNRTVRLTFVLNAQPTSKKAVDSVPNLRSTVATTLSNKDVEEVYVGGSTAGMYDIMLSMGSEFNQMELLVVIGIFIVLVIVLGSLILPAFALISIGLSISWSFAATFLIFQNWLGVPILWLIPLILFIMLMGLGMDYNIFILTRIREEVHNGKSDEEAIVDAVDWTGGIITALAIIMGCAIGVLMLSSTKMLAEFGFAITFAILLDAMVVRTYIVPAAMKLLGRWNWYAPGPLQRERKEMKRK
;
A
#
# COMPACT_ATOMS: atom_id res chain seq x y z
N MET A 1 40.39 25.84 -23.88
CA MET A 1 40.26 27.27 -23.49
C MET A 1 39.44 27.50 -22.21
N ILE A 2 38.26 26.88 -22.01
CA ILE A 2 37.42 27.12 -20.81
C ILE A 2 38.06 26.52 -19.54
N PHE A 3 38.40 25.23 -19.55
CA PHE A 3 38.98 24.55 -18.37
C PHE A 3 40.35 25.09 -17.97
N GLU A 4 41.14 25.57 -18.93
CA GLU A 4 42.41 26.24 -18.63
C GLU A 4 42.20 27.56 -17.88
N ARG A 5 41.19 28.36 -18.26
CA ARG A 5 40.80 29.56 -17.52
C ARG A 5 40.32 29.21 -16.11
N LEU A 6 39.52 28.17 -15.97
CA LEU A 6 39.06 27.68 -14.66
C LEU A 6 40.25 27.28 -13.77
N GLY A 7 41.19 26.50 -14.30
CA GLY A 7 42.42 26.12 -13.59
C GLY A 7 43.24 27.33 -13.14
N ASN A 8 43.41 28.34 -14.00
CA ASN A 8 44.09 29.59 -13.64
C ASN A 8 43.37 30.35 -12.51
N ILE A 9 42.03 30.44 -12.58
CA ILE A 9 41.22 31.09 -11.54
C ILE A 9 41.39 30.37 -10.21
N ILE A 10 41.31 29.04 -10.20
CA ILE A 10 41.46 28.24 -8.99
C ILE A 10 42.83 28.45 -8.37
N VAL A 11 43.91 28.32 -9.14
CA VAL A 11 45.27 28.52 -8.62
C VAL A 11 45.43 29.92 -8.02
N LYS A 12 44.87 30.96 -8.65
CA LYS A 12 44.99 32.35 -8.20
C LYS A 12 44.06 32.71 -7.03
N ARG A 13 42.88 32.08 -6.92
CA ARG A 13 41.80 32.50 -6.00
C ARG A 13 41.19 31.36 -5.16
N TYR A 14 41.88 30.24 -4.96
CA TYR A 14 41.35 29.06 -4.24
C TYR A 14 40.77 29.38 -2.85
N LYS A 15 41.34 30.32 -2.08
CA LYS A 15 40.79 30.73 -0.77
C LYS A 15 39.41 31.40 -0.88
N LEU A 16 39.21 32.23 -1.92
CA LEU A 16 37.92 32.87 -2.17
C LEU A 16 36.87 31.86 -2.62
N ILE A 17 37.27 30.86 -3.41
CA ILE A 17 36.38 29.76 -3.83
C ILE A 17 35.93 28.96 -2.60
N LEU A 18 36.82 28.69 -1.65
CA LEU A 18 36.46 28.03 -0.39
C LEU A 18 35.46 28.85 0.43
N ILE A 19 35.70 30.16 0.58
CA ILE A 19 34.77 31.06 1.28
C ILE A 19 33.41 31.10 0.56
N LEU A 20 33.40 31.15 -0.77
CA LEU A 20 32.18 31.13 -1.56
C LEU A 20 31.32 29.89 -1.27
N TRP A 21 31.92 28.69 -1.27
CA TRP A 21 31.18 27.47 -0.97
C TRP A 21 30.66 27.41 0.47
N VAL A 22 31.41 27.95 1.44
CA VAL A 22 30.93 28.09 2.82
C VAL A 22 29.72 29.03 2.87
N ILE A 23 29.76 30.16 2.16
CA ILE A 23 28.62 31.08 2.07
C ILE A 23 27.42 30.40 1.42
N VAL A 24 27.60 29.71 0.29
CA VAL A 24 26.53 28.98 -0.39
C VAL A 24 25.90 27.95 0.55
N PHE A 25 26.71 27.18 1.27
CA PHE A 25 26.21 26.20 2.25
C PHE A 25 25.40 26.86 3.38
N LEU A 26 25.89 27.97 3.93
CA LEU A 26 25.18 28.72 4.98
C LEU A 26 23.86 29.32 4.47
N VAL A 27 23.84 29.85 3.25
CA VAL A 27 22.62 30.39 2.62
C VAL A 27 21.59 29.30 2.35
N CYS A 28 22.03 28.09 1.98
CA CYS A 28 21.14 26.95 1.77
C CYS A 28 20.69 26.26 3.05
N THR A 29 21.33 26.52 4.21
CA THR A 29 21.06 25.83 5.47
C THR A 29 19.58 25.83 5.88
N PRO A 30 18.80 26.93 5.75
CA PRO A 30 17.37 26.89 6.05
C PRO A 30 16.58 25.90 5.18
N LEU A 31 16.92 25.76 3.90
CA LEU A 31 16.27 24.80 3.00
C LEU A 31 16.66 23.37 3.38
N ILE A 32 17.95 23.15 3.71
CA ILE A 32 18.48 21.85 4.14
C ILE A 32 17.74 21.34 5.38
N LEU A 33 17.52 22.20 6.38
CA LEU A 33 16.86 21.82 7.63
C LEU A 33 15.37 21.47 7.45
N ASN A 34 14.73 21.95 6.39
CA ASN A 34 13.32 21.65 6.09
C ASN A 34 13.14 20.51 5.08
N ALA A 35 14.22 19.92 4.55
CA ALA A 35 14.13 18.87 3.53
C ALA A 35 13.31 17.65 4.00
N ASN A 36 13.39 17.27 5.28
CA ASN A 36 12.63 16.14 5.83
C ASN A 36 11.11 16.38 5.82
N GLN A 37 10.62 17.62 5.72
CA GLN A 37 9.19 17.92 5.70
C GLN A 37 8.52 17.56 4.37
N VAL A 38 9.30 17.44 3.30
CA VAL A 38 8.79 17.07 1.97
C VAL A 38 9.08 15.61 1.61
N VAL A 39 9.72 14.86 2.51
CA VAL A 39 10.07 13.46 2.29
C VAL A 39 8.94 12.57 2.80
N THR A 40 8.44 11.68 1.95
CA THR A 40 7.36 10.73 2.26
C THR A 40 7.90 9.30 2.37
N TYR A 41 7.35 8.54 3.32
CA TYR A 41 7.69 7.13 3.54
C TYR A 41 6.69 6.15 2.92
N GLN A 42 5.52 6.67 2.53
CA GLN A 42 4.47 5.92 1.87
C GLN A 42 4.46 6.32 0.39
N GLN A 43 4.41 5.33 -0.48
CA GLN A 43 4.28 5.55 -1.92
C GLN A 43 2.89 6.13 -2.19
N GLN A 44 2.80 7.44 -2.42
CA GLN A 44 1.54 8.05 -2.81
C GLN A 44 1.27 7.73 -4.29
N THR A 45 0.13 7.10 -4.56
CA THR A 45 -0.41 6.79 -5.90
C THR A 45 -0.92 8.04 -6.63
N LEU A 46 -0.27 9.20 -6.46
CA LEU A 46 -0.65 10.42 -7.17
C LEU A 46 -0.14 10.34 -8.60
N SER A 47 -0.89 9.65 -9.45
CA SER A 47 -0.98 9.96 -10.88
C SER A 47 -1.60 11.35 -11.06
N ALA A 48 -1.39 11.95 -12.24
CA ALA A 48 -1.72 13.33 -12.55
C ALA A 48 -3.24 13.67 -12.57
N GLY A 49 -4.10 12.85 -11.97
CA GLY A 49 -5.55 13.09 -11.86
C GLY A 49 -6.29 12.92 -13.19
N GLN A 50 -5.74 12.16 -14.13
CA GLN A 50 -6.29 12.06 -15.50
C GLN A 50 -6.74 10.66 -15.91
N THR A 51 -6.40 9.63 -15.14
CA THR A 51 -6.73 8.23 -15.47
C THR A 51 -8.13 7.86 -14.97
N ASP A 52 -8.72 6.81 -15.54
CA ASP A 52 -10.03 6.32 -15.08
C ASP A 52 -9.97 5.89 -13.60
N SER A 53 -8.87 5.28 -13.16
CA SER A 53 -8.66 4.90 -11.77
C SER A 53 -8.53 6.10 -10.82
N ASP A 54 -7.88 7.18 -11.25
CA ASP A 54 -7.82 8.44 -10.48
C ASP A 54 -9.20 9.05 -10.32
N LYS A 55 -9.97 9.15 -11.42
CA LYS A 55 -11.32 9.72 -11.41
C LYS A 55 -12.28 8.89 -10.57
N ALA A 56 -12.24 7.56 -10.70
CA ALA A 56 -13.01 6.66 -9.85
C ALA A 56 -12.70 6.91 -8.37
N SER A 57 -11.41 7.00 -8.01
CA SER A 57 -10.98 7.24 -6.63
C SER A 57 -11.42 8.62 -6.12
N ALA A 58 -11.33 9.66 -6.95
CA ALA A 58 -11.79 11.01 -6.61
C ALA A 58 -13.30 11.05 -6.34
N ILE A 59 -14.12 10.45 -7.22
CA ILE A 59 -15.57 10.38 -7.04
C ILE A 59 -15.93 9.54 -5.81
N ILE A 60 -15.21 8.42 -5.56
CA ILE A 60 -15.42 7.60 -4.37
C ILE A 60 -15.16 8.41 -3.10
N ASN A 61 -14.04 9.14 -3.05
CA ASN A 61 -13.70 9.96 -1.89
C ASN A 61 -14.70 11.11 -1.65
N GLU A 62 -15.29 11.65 -2.71
CA GLU A 62 -16.29 12.72 -2.63
C GLU A 62 -17.68 12.20 -2.22
N GLN A 63 -18.16 11.14 -2.87
CA GLN A 63 -19.55 10.68 -2.79
C GLN A 63 -19.76 9.55 -1.77
N PHE A 64 -18.71 8.80 -1.44
CA PHE A 64 -18.73 7.70 -0.48
C PHE A 64 -17.67 7.88 0.60
N PRO A 65 -17.72 8.97 1.39
CA PRO A 65 -16.83 9.05 2.54
C PRO A 65 -17.18 7.90 3.48
N THR A 66 -16.24 6.98 3.68
CA THR A 66 -16.24 6.10 4.86
C THR A 66 -16.09 6.97 6.10
N SER A 67 -16.17 6.38 7.30
CA SER A 67 -16.04 7.12 8.57
C SER A 67 -14.92 8.15 8.50
N THR A 68 -15.10 9.27 9.19
CA THR A 68 -14.18 10.43 9.21
C THR A 68 -12.79 10.10 9.75
N SER A 69 -12.47 8.82 9.95
CA SER A 69 -11.17 8.35 10.33
C SER A 69 -10.15 8.74 9.26
N ASN A 70 -9.24 9.62 9.65
CA ASN A 70 -8.11 10.00 8.83
C ASN A 70 -7.00 8.93 8.86
N SER A 71 -7.09 7.96 9.78
CA SER A 71 -6.21 6.79 9.84
C SER A 71 -6.90 5.63 10.55
N SER A 72 -6.65 4.42 10.07
CA SER A 72 -7.14 3.18 10.68
C SER A 72 -5.98 2.28 11.09
N MET A 73 -6.25 1.46 12.10
CA MET A 73 -5.37 0.41 12.58
C MET A 73 -6.17 -0.88 12.64
N ILE A 74 -5.59 -1.96 12.15
CA ILE A 74 -6.18 -3.29 12.18
C ILE A 74 -5.24 -4.20 12.98
N ILE A 75 -5.77 -4.87 13.99
CA ILE A 75 -5.07 -5.92 14.70
C ILE A 75 -5.55 -7.25 14.14
N VAL A 76 -4.61 -8.06 13.68
CA VAL A 76 -4.84 -9.39 13.13
C VAL A 76 -4.39 -10.40 14.15
N LEU A 77 -5.27 -11.33 14.49
CA LEU A 77 -5.00 -12.45 15.40
C LEU A 77 -5.13 -13.75 14.61
N GLU A 78 -4.08 -14.56 14.61
CA GLU A 78 -4.02 -15.86 13.93
C GLU A 78 -3.80 -16.98 14.95
N THR A 79 -4.61 -18.04 14.88
CA THR A 79 -4.58 -19.18 15.79
C THR A 79 -5.37 -20.36 15.22
N ASP A 80 -5.28 -21.55 15.82
CA ASP A 80 -6.00 -22.73 15.35
C ASP A 80 -7.53 -22.61 15.48
N ASP A 81 -8.03 -21.83 16.46
CA ASP A 81 -9.46 -21.57 16.62
C ASP A 81 -9.73 -20.21 17.26
N VAL A 82 -10.14 -19.23 16.43
CA VAL A 82 -10.48 -17.88 16.91
C VAL A 82 -11.79 -17.83 17.70
N SER A 83 -12.61 -18.89 17.64
CA SER A 83 -13.85 -19.00 18.42
C SER A 83 -13.61 -19.46 19.85
N SER A 84 -12.37 -19.80 20.22
CA SER A 84 -12.05 -20.30 21.55
C SER A 84 -12.30 -19.27 22.67
N PRO A 85 -12.72 -19.71 23.88
CA PRO A 85 -12.93 -18.80 25.01
C PRO A 85 -11.68 -17.99 25.41
N GLN A 86 -10.49 -18.57 25.20
CA GLN A 86 -9.22 -17.91 25.49
C GLN A 86 -9.00 -16.67 24.60
N ILE A 87 -9.31 -16.78 23.31
CA ILE A 87 -9.20 -15.69 22.34
C ILE A 87 -10.26 -14.61 22.59
N ARG A 88 -11.49 -15.02 22.93
CA ARG A 88 -12.52 -14.08 23.40
C ARG A 88 -12.03 -13.26 24.58
N ASP A 89 -11.53 -13.91 25.63
CA ASP A 89 -11.09 -13.24 26.85
C ASP A 89 -9.90 -12.31 26.57
N PHE A 90 -8.99 -12.72 25.68
CA PHE A 90 -7.90 -11.89 25.20
C PHE A 90 -8.42 -10.62 24.52
N ILE A 91 -9.35 -10.73 23.56
CA ILE A 91 -9.90 -9.58 22.82
C ILE A 91 -10.62 -8.61 23.77
N LEU A 92 -11.42 -9.12 24.70
CA LEU A 92 -12.15 -8.29 25.67
C LEU A 92 -11.22 -7.58 26.66
N LYS A 93 -10.19 -8.27 27.17
CA LYS A 93 -9.17 -7.67 28.03
C LYS A 93 -8.38 -6.59 27.27
N LEU A 94 -8.04 -6.85 26.01
CA LEU A 94 -7.35 -5.88 25.15
C LEU A 94 -8.20 -4.64 24.93
N GLU A 95 -9.48 -4.80 24.57
CA GLU A 95 -10.42 -3.68 24.42
C GLU A 95 -10.48 -2.84 25.71
N HIS A 96 -10.64 -3.49 26.86
CA HIS A 96 -10.68 -2.80 28.15
C HIS A 96 -9.36 -2.05 28.45
N GLN A 97 -8.20 -2.68 28.23
CA GLN A 97 -6.90 -2.05 28.47
C GLN A 97 -6.60 -0.89 27.52
N VAL A 98 -7.11 -0.92 26.30
CA VAL A 98 -6.96 0.15 25.31
C VAL A 98 -7.92 1.31 25.65
N LYS A 99 -9.20 1.04 25.92
CA LYS A 99 -10.21 2.06 26.25
C LYS A 99 -9.98 2.73 27.61
N SER A 100 -9.41 2.02 28.59
CA SER A 100 -9.12 2.60 29.92
C SER A 100 -7.85 3.44 29.97
N ASP A 101 -7.00 3.38 28.93
CA ASP A 101 -5.75 4.12 28.89
C ASP A 101 -5.95 5.53 28.35
N SER A 102 -6.04 6.51 29.26
CA SER A 102 -6.18 7.93 28.92
C SER A 102 -5.05 8.51 28.05
N SER A 103 -3.93 7.79 27.91
CA SER A 103 -2.81 8.21 27.09
C SER A 103 -2.95 7.81 25.62
N ILE A 104 -3.92 6.94 25.28
CA ILE A 104 -4.31 6.62 23.91
C ILE A 104 -5.48 7.53 23.53
N GLN A 105 -5.24 8.46 22.59
CA GLN A 105 -6.17 9.55 22.28
C GLN A 105 -6.64 9.51 20.82
N TYR A 106 -7.57 10.40 20.48
CA TYR A 106 -8.04 10.63 19.11
C TYR A 106 -8.85 9.49 18.48
N PHE A 107 -9.38 8.56 19.26
CA PHE A 107 -10.39 7.62 18.79
C PHE A 107 -11.58 8.33 18.15
N GLU A 108 -12.13 7.73 17.09
CA GLU A 108 -13.35 8.23 16.46
C GLU A 108 -14.50 8.20 17.48
N SER A 109 -15.23 9.33 17.60
CA SER A 109 -16.29 9.45 18.61
C SER A 109 -17.48 8.57 18.25
N ASN A 110 -17.97 7.78 19.20
CA ASN A 110 -19.20 7.00 19.05
C ASN A 110 -20.41 7.94 18.86
N ILE A 111 -21.11 7.81 17.75
CA ILE A 111 -22.35 8.55 17.49
C ILE A 111 -23.48 7.86 18.26
N PRO A 112 -24.26 8.57 19.10
CA PRO A 112 -25.39 7.98 19.82
C PRO A 112 -26.40 7.35 18.85
N GLY A 113 -26.67 6.05 19.01
CA GLY A 113 -27.59 5.29 18.14
C GLY A 113 -26.99 4.73 16.84
N ALA A 114 -25.68 4.94 16.60
CA ALA A 114 -24.93 4.28 15.54
C ALA A 114 -24.06 3.14 16.09
N PHE A 115 -23.49 2.33 15.19
CA PHE A 115 -22.46 1.36 15.56
C PHE A 115 -21.28 2.07 16.27
N PRO A 116 -20.66 1.43 17.29
CA PRO A 116 -19.41 1.92 17.85
C PRO A 116 -18.36 2.04 16.75
N ASN A 117 -17.68 3.19 16.68
CA ASN A 117 -16.71 3.48 15.60
C ASN A 117 -15.26 3.49 16.10
N ASP A 118 -15.02 3.43 17.41
CA ASP A 118 -13.68 3.56 18.00
C ASP A 118 -12.86 2.26 17.96
N PHE A 119 -13.43 1.16 18.44
CA PHE A 119 -12.78 -0.14 18.60
C PHE A 119 -13.79 -1.24 18.27
N ILE A 120 -13.69 -1.78 17.06
CA ILE A 120 -14.66 -2.70 16.48
C ILE A 120 -14.08 -4.11 16.44
N THR A 121 -14.70 -5.01 17.19
CA THR A 121 -14.45 -6.45 17.20
C THR A 121 -15.72 -7.20 16.78
N VAL A 122 -15.57 -8.47 16.40
CA VAL A 122 -16.73 -9.37 16.22
C VAL A 122 -17.66 -9.38 17.45
N TYR A 123 -17.10 -9.30 18.67
CA TYR A 123 -17.87 -9.26 19.91
C TYR A 123 -18.60 -7.93 20.11
N THR A 124 -18.01 -6.79 19.72
CA THR A 124 -18.70 -5.50 19.79
C THR A 124 -19.94 -5.46 18.88
N VAL A 125 -19.82 -6.01 17.67
CA VAL A 125 -20.92 -6.08 16.71
C VAL A 125 -22.00 -7.05 17.20
N GLN A 126 -21.57 -8.19 17.72
CA GLN A 126 -22.46 -9.17 18.34
C GLN A 126 -23.23 -8.57 19.53
N ASN A 127 -22.55 -7.84 20.42
CA ASN A 127 -23.16 -7.16 21.57
C ASN A 127 -24.15 -6.09 21.14
N TYR A 128 -23.84 -5.35 20.07
CA TYR A 128 -24.76 -4.36 19.50
C TYR A 128 -26.03 -5.02 18.97
N ILE A 129 -25.92 -6.12 18.21
CA ILE A 129 -27.07 -6.88 17.71
C ILE A 129 -27.93 -7.40 18.86
N LEU A 130 -27.30 -7.95 19.90
CA LEU A 130 -28.01 -8.40 21.10
C LEU A 130 -28.73 -7.25 21.81
N ALA A 131 -28.07 -6.10 21.97
CA ALA A 131 -28.66 -4.94 22.62
C ALA A 131 -29.92 -4.44 21.90
N GLN A 132 -29.99 -4.59 20.58
CA GLN A 132 -31.16 -4.26 19.77
C GLN A 132 -32.23 -5.36 19.81
N ALA A 133 -31.83 -6.64 19.85
CA ALA A 133 -32.76 -7.78 19.82
C ALA A 133 -33.45 -8.04 21.18
N VAL A 134 -32.74 -7.89 22.29
CA VAL A 134 -33.23 -8.21 23.65
C VAL A 134 -34.52 -7.46 24.02
N PRO A 135 -34.64 -6.12 23.80
CA PRO A 135 -35.89 -5.41 24.05
C PRO A 135 -37.09 -5.98 23.28
N GLY A 136 -36.88 -6.37 22.01
CA GLY A 136 -37.91 -6.95 21.17
C GLY A 136 -38.34 -8.33 21.66
N ILE A 137 -37.38 -9.20 22.00
CA ILE A 137 -37.63 -10.55 22.55
C ILE A 137 -38.39 -10.46 23.87
N ASN A 138 -37.92 -9.59 24.78
CA ASN A 138 -38.55 -9.36 26.07
C ASN A 138 -40.00 -8.87 25.89
N THR A 139 -40.20 -7.83 25.07
CA THR A 139 -41.53 -7.30 24.78
C THR A 139 -42.44 -8.37 24.17
N GLY A 140 -41.93 -9.19 23.25
CA GLY A 140 -42.65 -10.31 22.66
C GLY A 140 -43.08 -11.37 23.68
N MET A 141 -42.22 -11.72 24.64
CA MET A 141 -42.58 -12.62 25.74
C MET A 141 -43.68 -12.03 26.64
N TYR A 142 -43.58 -10.74 27.01
CA TYR A 142 -44.60 -10.06 27.81
C TYR A 142 -45.94 -9.95 27.07
N GLN A 143 -45.92 -9.67 25.77
CA GLN A 143 -47.11 -9.69 24.92
C GLN A 143 -47.72 -11.10 24.86
N THR A 144 -46.88 -12.14 24.81
CA THR A 144 -47.33 -13.54 24.84
C THR A 144 -48.08 -13.87 26.11
N VAL A 145 -47.51 -13.54 27.26
CA VAL A 145 -48.15 -13.73 28.57
C VAL A 145 -49.44 -12.91 28.68
N SER A 146 -49.42 -11.67 28.20
CA SER A 146 -50.61 -10.80 28.21
C SER A 146 -51.73 -11.35 27.33
N LEU A 147 -51.39 -11.95 26.19
CA LEU A 147 -52.35 -12.58 25.29
C LEU A 147 -52.95 -13.85 25.90
N VAL A 148 -52.19 -14.64 26.66
CA VAL A 148 -52.72 -15.78 27.44
C VAL A 148 -53.82 -15.31 28.40
N LYS A 149 -53.55 -14.23 29.15
CA LYS A 149 -54.49 -13.61 30.09
C LYS A 149 -55.70 -13.02 29.38
N PHE A 150 -55.52 -12.43 28.20
CA PHE A 150 -56.63 -11.93 27.37
C PHE A 150 -57.55 -13.07 26.90
N VAL A 151 -56.97 -14.09 26.26
CA VAL A 151 -57.71 -15.21 25.63
C VAL A 151 -58.52 -16.00 26.66
N TRP A 152 -57.94 -16.35 27.80
CA TRP A 152 -58.62 -17.17 28.81
C TRP A 152 -59.26 -16.36 29.94
N GLY A 153 -58.84 -15.11 30.17
CA GLY A 153 -59.36 -14.24 31.22
C GLY A 153 -60.79 -13.77 30.97
N ILE A 154 -61.16 -13.46 29.72
CA ILE A 154 -62.55 -13.06 29.38
C ILE A 154 -63.55 -14.19 29.68
N PRO A 155 -63.35 -15.43 29.18
CA PRO A 155 -64.18 -16.58 29.54
C PRO A 155 -64.22 -16.84 31.05
N ALA A 156 -63.07 -16.72 31.75
CA ALA A 156 -62.97 -16.93 33.19
C ALA A 156 -63.77 -15.90 34.01
N LEU A 157 -63.64 -14.62 33.69
CA LEU A 157 -64.39 -13.54 34.32
C LEU A 157 -65.90 -13.68 34.10
N TYR A 158 -66.30 -14.02 32.87
CA TYR A 158 -67.71 -14.28 32.57
C TYR A 158 -68.24 -15.48 33.37
N LEU A 159 -67.49 -16.58 33.43
CA LEU A 159 -67.85 -17.75 34.24
C LEU A 159 -68.00 -17.39 35.72
N GLN A 160 -67.07 -16.58 36.26
CA GLN A 160 -67.13 -16.11 37.63
C GLN A 160 -68.41 -15.29 37.90
N TYR A 161 -68.75 -14.35 37.01
CA TYR A 161 -69.97 -13.55 37.13
C TYR A 161 -71.25 -14.38 36.94
N TYR A 162 -71.22 -15.37 36.05
CA TYR A 162 -72.31 -16.33 35.85
C TYR A 162 -72.58 -17.15 37.11
N LEU A 163 -71.54 -17.71 37.72
CA LEU A 163 -71.65 -18.47 38.98
C LEU A 163 -72.12 -17.57 40.14
N LYS A 164 -71.56 -16.36 40.27
CA LYS A 164 -71.96 -15.37 41.30
C LYS A 164 -73.40 -14.88 41.13
N SER A 165 -73.94 -14.97 39.92
CA SER A 165 -75.33 -14.62 39.59
C SER A 165 -76.29 -15.83 39.63
N PHE A 166 -75.88 -16.94 40.26
CA PHE A 166 -76.64 -18.20 40.33
C PHE A 166 -77.10 -18.71 38.95
N GLY A 167 -76.24 -18.60 37.93
CA GLY A 167 -76.52 -19.08 36.58
C GLY A 167 -77.34 -18.12 35.69
N ASN A 168 -77.49 -16.85 36.09
CA ASN A 168 -78.22 -15.86 35.29
C ASN A 168 -77.32 -15.22 34.21
N ASN A 169 -77.47 -15.66 32.96
CA ASN A 169 -76.72 -15.10 31.82
C ASN A 169 -76.92 -13.59 31.63
N ARG A 170 -78.15 -13.04 31.78
CA ARG A 170 -78.39 -11.60 31.58
C ARG A 170 -77.60 -10.74 32.56
N LYS A 171 -77.57 -11.14 33.84
CA LYS A 171 -76.80 -10.43 34.88
C LYS A 171 -75.29 -10.55 34.64
N ALA A 172 -74.81 -11.73 34.24
CA ALA A 172 -73.40 -11.96 33.94
C ALA A 172 -72.92 -11.16 32.71
N THR A 173 -73.70 -11.14 31.62
CA THR A 173 -73.40 -10.38 30.40
C THR A 173 -73.41 -8.88 30.64
N ALA A 174 -74.40 -8.35 31.37
CA ALA A 174 -74.44 -6.92 31.71
C ALA A 174 -73.17 -6.50 32.47
N LYS A 175 -72.77 -7.30 33.47
CA LYS A 175 -71.56 -7.03 34.26
C LYS A 175 -70.28 -7.19 33.44
N MET A 176 -70.23 -8.16 32.54
CA MET A 176 -69.08 -8.36 31.66
C MET A 176 -68.93 -7.22 30.65
N ASN A 177 -70.03 -6.72 30.08
CA ASN A 177 -69.99 -5.57 29.17
C ASN A 177 -69.51 -4.30 29.88
N THR A 178 -69.91 -4.07 31.14
CA THR A 178 -69.35 -2.98 31.96
C THR A 178 -67.86 -3.17 32.20
N MET A 179 -67.44 -4.39 32.56
CA MET A 179 -66.02 -4.70 32.77
C MET A 179 -65.19 -4.52 31.50
N ILE A 180 -65.72 -4.88 30.32
CA ILE A 180 -65.03 -4.69 29.03
C ILE A 180 -64.81 -3.21 28.73
N GLN A 181 -65.79 -2.35 29.04
CA GLN A 181 -65.65 -0.89 28.92
C GLN A 181 -64.60 -0.34 29.89
N GLU A 182 -64.54 -0.87 31.12
CA GLU A 182 -63.53 -0.50 32.12
C GLU A 182 -62.12 -0.99 31.74
N MET A 183 -62.00 -2.25 31.28
CA MET A 183 -60.74 -2.85 30.81
C MET A 183 -60.19 -2.16 29.55
N GLY A 184 -61.08 -1.61 28.72
CA GLY A 184 -60.70 -0.84 27.54
C GLY A 184 -60.02 0.49 27.86
N GLY A 185 -60.12 1.00 29.10
CA GLY A 185 -59.32 2.13 29.58
C GLY A 185 -59.45 3.43 28.77
N GLY A 186 -60.53 3.60 28.00
CA GLY A 186 -60.72 4.74 27.09
C GLY A 186 -60.18 4.55 25.67
N ASP A 187 -59.47 3.45 25.39
CA ASP A 187 -59.05 3.07 24.04
C ASP A 187 -60.22 2.39 23.29
N GLN A 188 -60.72 3.08 22.25
CA GLN A 188 -61.84 2.59 21.44
C GLN A 188 -61.48 1.32 20.66
N GLN A 189 -60.24 1.13 20.23
CA GLN A 189 -59.82 -0.07 19.49
C GLN A 189 -59.73 -1.28 20.42
N MET A 190 -59.11 -1.12 21.59
CA MET A 190 -59.04 -2.18 22.61
C MET A 190 -60.43 -2.59 23.08
N THR A 191 -61.31 -1.62 23.36
CA THR A 191 -62.70 -1.88 23.76
C THR A 191 -63.47 -2.64 22.69
N LYS A 192 -63.30 -2.28 21.41
CA LYS A 192 -63.92 -2.96 20.27
C LYS A 192 -63.43 -4.40 20.17
N MET A 193 -62.12 -4.63 20.26
CA MET A 193 -61.52 -5.97 20.19
C MET A 193 -62.00 -6.88 21.33
N LEU A 194 -61.99 -6.38 22.57
CA LEU A 194 -62.51 -7.09 23.74
C LEU A 194 -64.00 -7.45 23.58
N SER A 195 -64.79 -6.51 23.07
CA SER A 195 -66.23 -6.69 22.83
C SER A 195 -66.49 -7.69 21.71
N GLU A 196 -65.70 -7.66 20.64
CA GLU A 196 -65.80 -8.58 19.51
C GLU A 196 -65.47 -10.01 19.95
N TYR A 197 -64.33 -10.21 20.63
CA TYR A 197 -63.97 -11.52 21.18
C TYR A 197 -65.03 -12.06 22.15
N PHE A 198 -65.50 -11.22 23.08
CA PHE A 198 -66.55 -11.61 24.01
C PHE A 198 -67.87 -11.94 23.31
N SER A 199 -68.23 -11.24 22.24
CA SER A 199 -69.45 -11.52 21.47
C SER A 199 -69.43 -12.89 20.81
N VAL A 200 -68.27 -13.27 20.26
CA VAL A 200 -68.06 -14.58 19.63
C VAL A 200 -68.09 -15.68 20.70
N PHE A 201 -67.39 -15.46 21.83
CA PHE A 201 -67.44 -16.35 22.99
C PHE A 201 -68.87 -16.54 23.52
N TYR A 202 -69.60 -15.45 23.74
CA TYR A 202 -70.96 -15.48 24.28
C TYR A 202 -71.91 -16.23 23.34
N THR A 203 -71.76 -16.05 22.02
CA THR A 203 -72.55 -16.79 21.01
C THR A 203 -72.31 -18.29 21.13
N SER A 204 -71.05 -18.72 21.21
CA SER A 204 -70.68 -20.13 21.40
C SER A 204 -71.15 -20.68 22.75
N TRP A 205 -71.01 -19.90 23.82
CA TRP A 205 -71.51 -20.25 25.15
C TRP A 205 -73.03 -20.45 25.15
N HIS A 206 -73.77 -19.54 24.49
CA HIS A 206 -75.22 -19.53 24.48
C HIS A 206 -75.82 -20.65 23.59
N ALA A 207 -75.11 -21.10 22.55
CA ALA A 207 -75.52 -22.24 21.72
C ALA A 207 -75.70 -23.54 22.54
N ASP A 208 -74.89 -23.74 23.57
CA ASP A 208 -74.89 -24.95 24.41
C ASP A 208 -75.92 -24.94 25.56
N ARG A 209 -76.82 -23.96 25.62
CA ARG A 209 -77.71 -23.71 26.78
C ARG A 209 -78.74 -24.81 27.09
N PHE A 210 -79.03 -25.70 26.14
CA PHE A 210 -80.04 -26.76 26.29
C PHE A 210 -79.46 -28.17 26.39
N HIS A 211 -78.14 -28.32 26.31
CA HIS A 211 -77.49 -29.62 26.47
C HIS A 211 -77.24 -29.93 27.95
N PHE A 212 -77.92 -30.95 28.47
CA PHE A 212 -77.89 -31.38 29.88
C PHE A 212 -76.47 -31.49 30.46
N ARG A 213 -75.52 -32.07 29.71
CA ARG A 213 -74.11 -32.22 30.09
C ARG A 213 -73.41 -30.90 30.41
N TRP A 214 -73.74 -29.82 29.70
CA TRP A 214 -73.06 -28.52 29.80
C TRP A 214 -73.68 -27.60 30.86
N VAL A 215 -74.94 -27.86 31.25
CA VAL A 215 -75.60 -27.16 32.36
C VAL A 215 -75.04 -27.62 33.71
N LEU A 216 -74.74 -28.91 33.85
CA LEU A 216 -74.14 -29.51 35.07
C LEU A 216 -72.65 -29.19 35.25
N HIS A 217 -71.93 -28.88 34.15
CA HIS A 217 -70.50 -28.58 34.16
C HIS A 217 -70.21 -27.23 33.47
N PRO A 218 -70.56 -26.09 34.09
CA PRO A 218 -70.41 -24.76 33.49
C PRO A 218 -68.96 -24.40 33.16
N LYS A 219 -67.99 -25.01 33.86
CA LYS A 219 -66.56 -24.87 33.56
C LYS A 219 -66.17 -25.48 32.20
N LEU A 220 -66.56 -26.74 31.95
CA LEU A 220 -66.28 -27.42 30.68
C LEU A 220 -66.99 -26.74 29.50
N ARG A 221 -68.18 -26.18 29.76
CA ARG A 221 -68.90 -25.34 28.79
C ARG A 221 -68.12 -24.08 28.43
N ALA A 222 -67.46 -23.43 29.41
CA ALA A 222 -66.70 -22.21 29.18
C ALA A 222 -65.46 -22.50 28.34
N GLU A 223 -64.77 -23.60 28.64
CA GLU A 223 -63.59 -24.03 27.91
C GLU A 223 -63.90 -24.35 26.45
N ARG A 224 -64.99 -25.09 26.19
CA ARG A 224 -65.43 -25.38 24.82
C ARG A 224 -65.84 -24.12 24.07
N ALA A 225 -66.62 -23.24 24.70
CA ALA A 225 -67.07 -21.99 24.09
C ALA A 225 -65.89 -21.06 23.76
N ALA A 226 -64.87 -21.00 24.63
CA ALA A 226 -63.65 -20.25 24.39
C ALA A 226 -62.86 -20.80 23.20
N ARG A 227 -62.65 -22.11 23.11
CA ARG A 227 -61.95 -22.74 21.97
C ARG A 227 -62.64 -22.48 20.63
N LEU A 228 -63.95 -22.67 20.57
CA LEU A 228 -64.75 -22.37 19.37
C LEU A 228 -64.71 -20.89 19.00
N ALA A 229 -64.66 -20.00 19.99
CA ALA A 229 -64.56 -18.58 19.75
C ALA A 229 -63.20 -18.18 19.20
N ILE A 230 -62.12 -18.80 19.68
CA ILE A 230 -60.77 -18.59 19.17
C ILE A 230 -60.68 -19.10 17.73
N GLU A 231 -61.13 -20.32 17.44
CA GLU A 231 -61.15 -20.88 16.07
C GLU A 231 -61.90 -19.94 15.11
N LYS A 232 -63.08 -19.47 15.50
CA LYS A 232 -63.89 -18.55 14.68
C LYS A 232 -63.24 -17.17 14.52
N LEU A 233 -62.61 -16.64 15.57
CA LEU A 233 -61.93 -15.36 15.50
C LEU A 233 -60.68 -15.44 14.59
N THR A 234 -59.88 -16.50 14.73
CA THR A 234 -58.66 -16.72 13.92
C THR A 234 -58.94 -17.04 12.44
N SER A 235 -60.20 -17.35 12.09
CA SER A 235 -60.64 -17.49 10.69
C SER A 235 -60.96 -16.15 10.00
N ASN A 236 -60.90 -15.03 10.74
CA ASN A 236 -61.10 -13.69 10.19
C ASN A 236 -59.83 -13.23 9.43
N PRO A 237 -59.92 -12.90 8.12
CA PRO A 237 -58.77 -12.42 7.34
C PRO A 237 -58.18 -11.09 7.83
N ASP A 238 -58.91 -10.31 8.65
CA ASP A 238 -58.42 -9.05 9.22
C ASP A 238 -57.42 -9.23 10.37
N ILE A 239 -57.25 -10.45 10.91
CA ILE A 239 -56.30 -10.73 11.98
C ILE A 239 -54.97 -11.23 11.40
N PRO A 240 -53.83 -10.61 11.75
CA PRO A 240 -52.52 -11.07 11.28
C PRO A 240 -52.29 -12.56 11.55
N THR A 241 -51.80 -13.28 10.54
CA THR A 241 -51.58 -14.73 10.59
C THR A 241 -50.75 -15.17 11.82
N ALA A 242 -49.74 -14.38 12.19
CA ALA A 242 -48.91 -14.65 13.37
C ALA A 242 -49.72 -14.62 14.68
N GLN A 243 -50.59 -13.63 14.85
CA GLN A 243 -51.47 -13.52 16.02
C GLN A 243 -52.49 -14.66 16.05
N SER A 244 -53.05 -15.03 14.89
CA SER A 244 -53.96 -16.17 14.77
C SER A 244 -53.31 -17.50 15.18
N GLN A 245 -52.10 -17.78 14.69
CA GLN A 245 -51.34 -18.98 15.08
C GLN A 245 -51.02 -19.01 16.57
N MET A 246 -50.66 -17.86 17.14
CA MET A 246 -50.38 -17.70 18.56
C MET A 246 -51.61 -17.96 19.43
N MET A 247 -52.77 -17.38 19.07
CA MET A 247 -54.03 -17.62 19.79
C MET A 247 -54.45 -19.09 19.76
N LEU A 248 -54.26 -19.78 18.63
CA LEU A 248 -54.51 -21.22 18.53
C LEU A 248 -53.54 -22.04 19.40
N ALA A 249 -52.26 -21.67 19.43
CA ALA A 249 -51.28 -22.30 20.32
C ALA A 249 -51.67 -22.13 21.80
N ILE A 250 -52.05 -20.92 22.21
CA ILE A 250 -52.55 -20.61 23.56
C ILE A 250 -53.81 -21.43 23.89
N ALA A 251 -54.75 -21.53 22.96
CA ALA A 251 -55.99 -22.29 23.14
C ALA A 251 -55.72 -23.78 23.36
N ASN A 252 -54.67 -24.32 22.75
CA ASN A 252 -54.31 -25.72 22.86
C ASN A 252 -53.53 -26.04 24.15
N THR A 253 -52.67 -25.14 24.60
CA THR A 253 -51.83 -25.34 25.79
C THR A 253 -52.56 -25.04 27.11
N PHE A 254 -53.35 -23.97 27.16
CA PHE A 254 -54.00 -23.52 28.39
C PHE A 254 -55.49 -23.89 28.48
N ASN A 255 -56.03 -23.79 29.68
CA ASN A 255 -57.46 -23.87 29.96
C ASN A 255 -57.84 -22.86 31.05
N ILE A 256 -59.13 -22.80 31.39
CA ILE A 256 -59.69 -21.80 32.32
C ILE A 256 -59.18 -21.93 33.77
N THR A 257 -58.43 -23.00 34.09
CA THR A 257 -57.76 -23.18 35.39
C THR A 257 -56.24 -23.04 35.34
N THR A 258 -55.61 -23.29 34.20
CA THR A 258 -54.15 -23.27 34.07
C THR A 258 -53.61 -21.95 33.54
N PHE A 259 -54.45 -21.09 32.96
CA PHE A 259 -54.03 -19.84 32.32
C PHE A 259 -53.43 -18.78 33.25
N MET A 260 -53.54 -18.94 34.57
CA MET A 260 -52.95 -18.06 35.59
C MET A 260 -51.74 -18.69 36.31
N ASN A 261 -51.28 -19.87 35.85
CA ASN A 261 -50.11 -20.52 36.43
C ASN A 261 -48.85 -19.86 35.85
N GLU A 262 -48.13 -19.11 36.68
CA GLU A 262 -46.95 -18.35 36.28
C GLU A 262 -45.85 -19.23 35.64
N GLN A 263 -45.67 -20.47 36.11
CA GLN A 263 -44.69 -21.40 35.53
C GLN A 263 -45.10 -21.83 34.12
N MET A 264 -46.38 -22.17 33.90
CA MET A 264 -46.87 -22.51 32.55
C MET A 264 -46.88 -21.31 31.61
N GLU A 265 -47.20 -20.10 32.11
CA GLU A 265 -47.09 -18.85 31.34
C GLU A 265 -45.65 -18.63 30.86
N ARG A 266 -44.68 -18.79 31.76
CA ARG A 266 -43.25 -18.66 31.46
C ARG A 266 -42.78 -19.69 30.44
N GLU A 267 -43.02 -20.98 30.69
CA GLU A 267 -42.60 -22.07 29.80
C GLU A 267 -43.21 -21.92 28.40
N PHE A 268 -44.47 -21.47 28.30
CA PHE A 268 -45.10 -21.21 27.02
C PHE A 268 -44.52 -19.98 26.31
N ALA A 269 -44.31 -18.86 27.01
CA ALA A 269 -43.75 -17.65 26.43
C ALA A 269 -42.31 -17.89 25.93
N VAL A 270 -41.47 -18.54 26.74
CA VAL A 270 -40.12 -18.93 26.37
C VAL A 270 -40.14 -19.92 25.21
N GLY A 271 -40.95 -20.98 25.27
CA GLY A 271 -41.02 -22.00 24.22
C GLY A 271 -41.58 -21.48 22.89
N TYR A 272 -42.56 -20.57 22.93
CA TYR A 272 -43.10 -19.93 21.74
C TYR A 272 -42.07 -19.02 21.07
N ILE A 273 -41.39 -18.17 21.84
CA ILE A 273 -40.36 -17.27 21.33
C ILE A 273 -39.11 -18.03 20.86
N ALA A 274 -38.69 -19.06 21.58
CA ALA A 274 -37.62 -19.97 21.15
C ALA A 274 -37.90 -20.52 19.75
N LYS A 275 -39.12 -21.00 19.51
CA LYS A 275 -39.53 -21.53 18.22
C LYS A 275 -39.68 -20.45 17.14
N SER A 276 -40.22 -19.28 17.47
CA SER A 276 -40.46 -18.22 16.48
C SER A 276 -39.20 -17.47 16.09
N ALA A 277 -38.26 -17.28 17.02
CA ALA A 277 -36.99 -16.61 16.81
C ALA A 277 -35.85 -17.59 16.46
N ASN A 278 -36.15 -18.89 16.39
CA ASN A 278 -35.17 -19.97 16.17
C ASN A 278 -33.99 -19.94 17.16
N ILE A 279 -34.28 -19.62 18.42
CA ILE A 279 -33.29 -19.56 19.51
C ILE A 279 -33.37 -20.88 20.29
N THR A 280 -32.29 -21.63 20.29
CA THR A 280 -32.21 -22.94 20.98
C THR A 280 -31.83 -22.82 22.45
N ASP A 281 -31.18 -21.72 22.84
CA ASP A 281 -30.79 -21.45 24.23
C ASP A 281 -31.97 -20.97 25.07
N THR A 282 -32.61 -21.94 25.74
CA THR A 282 -33.72 -21.65 26.66
C THR A 282 -33.27 -20.98 27.96
N HIS A 283 -32.01 -21.10 28.38
CA HIS A 283 -31.50 -20.43 29.57
C HIS A 283 -31.43 -18.92 29.32
N PHE A 284 -30.85 -18.52 28.18
CA PHE A 284 -30.82 -17.12 27.74
C PHE A 284 -32.21 -16.48 27.69
N LEU A 285 -33.20 -17.19 27.15
CA LEU A 285 -34.58 -16.69 27.07
C LEU A 285 -35.25 -16.56 28.44
N ASN A 286 -34.96 -17.47 29.37
CA ASN A 286 -35.45 -17.38 30.74
C ASN A 286 -34.87 -16.16 31.47
N GLU A 287 -33.59 -15.88 31.29
CA GLU A 287 -32.95 -14.69 31.85
C GLU A 287 -33.52 -13.39 31.24
N ILE A 288 -33.81 -13.36 29.93
CA ILE A 288 -34.48 -12.21 29.29
C ILE A 288 -35.89 -12.01 29.86
N TYR A 289 -36.62 -13.08 30.14
CA TYR A 289 -37.95 -12.99 30.75
C TYR A 289 -37.88 -12.31 32.13
N ASP A 290 -36.86 -12.65 32.91
CA ASP A 290 -36.62 -12.15 34.26
C ASP A 290 -36.21 -10.65 34.29
N LEU A 291 -35.77 -10.07 33.15
CA LEU A 291 -35.45 -8.64 33.03
C LEU A 291 -36.66 -7.68 33.22
N GLY A 292 -37.89 -8.21 33.27
CA GLY A 292 -39.10 -7.38 33.40
C GLY A 292 -39.55 -6.80 32.06
N ASN A 293 -40.72 -6.14 32.01
CA ASN A 293 -41.19 -5.48 30.78
C ASN A 293 -40.37 -4.21 30.48
N LEU A 294 -39.52 -4.30 29.46
CA LEU A 294 -38.66 -3.18 29.03
C LEU A 294 -39.44 -2.06 28.32
N ALA A 295 -40.62 -2.33 27.75
CA ALA A 295 -41.42 -1.33 27.05
C ALA A 295 -41.98 -0.21 27.96
N ASN A 296 -42.06 -0.45 29.27
CA ASN A 296 -42.59 0.50 30.25
C ASN A 296 -41.51 1.32 30.96
N LYS A 297 -40.22 1.06 30.68
CA LYS A 297 -39.09 1.78 31.25
C LYS A 297 -38.68 2.94 30.33
N SER A 298 -38.02 3.96 30.88
CA SER A 298 -37.46 5.05 30.05
C SER A 298 -36.43 4.49 29.06
N SER A 299 -36.22 5.15 27.92
CA SER A 299 -35.28 4.69 26.90
C SER A 299 -33.84 4.56 27.44
N GLU A 300 -33.43 5.45 28.34
CA GLU A 300 -32.13 5.39 29.00
C GLU A 300 -32.03 4.20 29.97
N ASP A 301 -33.05 3.98 30.81
CA ASP A 301 -33.05 2.88 31.78
C ASP A 301 -33.11 1.50 31.11
N SER A 302 -33.86 1.39 30.01
CA SER A 302 -33.93 0.17 29.20
C SER A 302 -32.58 -0.17 28.59
N ASN A 303 -31.91 0.83 27.99
CA ASN A 303 -30.59 0.62 27.40
C ASN A 303 -29.55 0.24 28.46
N ALA A 304 -29.53 0.90 29.61
CA ALA A 304 -28.62 0.57 30.71
C ALA A 304 -28.84 -0.85 31.24
N THR A 305 -30.11 -1.27 31.39
CA THR A 305 -30.47 -2.63 31.84
C THR A 305 -29.99 -3.68 30.84
N VAL A 306 -30.19 -3.45 29.55
CA VAL A 306 -29.78 -4.37 28.48
C VAL A 306 -28.26 -4.46 28.36
N GLN A 307 -27.55 -3.34 28.47
CA GLN A 307 -26.08 -3.32 28.46
C GLN A 307 -25.49 -4.08 29.66
N ASN A 308 -26.06 -3.90 30.86
CA ASN A 308 -25.68 -4.67 32.05
C ASN A 308 -25.96 -6.18 31.88
N PHE A 309 -27.09 -6.53 31.27
CA PHE A 309 -27.44 -7.92 30.97
C PHE A 309 -26.44 -8.58 30.02
N VAL A 310 -26.16 -7.94 28.88
CA VAL A 310 -25.22 -8.43 27.88
C VAL A 310 -23.82 -8.61 28.49
N SER A 311 -23.34 -7.62 29.26
CA SER A 311 -22.01 -7.66 29.89
C SER A 311 -21.86 -8.68 31.02
N THR A 312 -22.93 -8.98 31.76
CA THR A 312 -22.86 -9.86 32.95
C THR A 312 -23.18 -11.33 32.64
N ILE A 313 -24.05 -11.59 31.66
CA ILE A 313 -24.58 -12.93 31.41
C ILE A 313 -24.09 -13.50 30.08
N VAL A 314 -24.01 -12.67 29.04
CA VAL A 314 -23.72 -13.15 27.68
C VAL A 314 -22.22 -13.15 27.38
N ILE A 315 -21.52 -12.05 27.69
CA ILE A 315 -20.08 -11.91 27.44
C ILE A 315 -19.25 -12.99 28.18
N PRO A 316 -19.49 -13.30 29.47
CA PRO A 316 -18.65 -14.26 30.21
C PRO A 316 -18.85 -15.72 29.77
N ASN A 317 -20.05 -16.05 29.26
CA ASN A 317 -20.48 -17.44 29.05
C ASN A 317 -20.53 -17.87 27.56
N GLY A 318 -20.51 -16.93 26.60
CA GLY A 318 -20.60 -17.24 25.17
C GLY A 318 -19.31 -17.00 24.39
N THR A 319 -19.12 -17.72 23.29
CA THR A 319 -18.13 -17.55 22.21
C THR A 319 -18.85 -17.25 20.89
N ILE A 320 -18.16 -16.78 19.85
CA ILE A 320 -18.79 -16.42 18.55
C ILE A 320 -19.83 -17.45 18.07
N ASP A 321 -19.53 -18.75 18.23
CA ASP A 321 -20.41 -19.85 17.82
C ASP A 321 -21.45 -20.28 18.86
N THR A 322 -21.25 -19.96 20.14
CA THR A 322 -22.17 -20.36 21.22
C THR A 322 -23.10 -19.23 21.66
N TYR A 323 -23.04 -18.08 20.99
CA TYR A 323 -23.97 -16.98 21.28
C TYR A 323 -25.42 -17.38 20.93
N PRO A 324 -26.41 -16.92 21.72
CA PRO A 324 -27.82 -17.28 21.52
C PRO A 324 -28.40 -16.78 20.19
N ILE A 325 -27.88 -15.66 19.68
CA ILE A 325 -28.22 -15.09 18.39
C ILE A 325 -26.96 -15.11 17.54
N GLN A 326 -26.96 -15.94 16.50
CA GLN A 326 -25.82 -16.08 15.59
C GLN A 326 -25.67 -14.85 14.72
N LEU A 327 -24.42 -14.43 14.49
CA LEU A 327 -24.11 -13.41 13.50
C LEU A 327 -24.52 -13.89 12.09
N PRO A 328 -25.11 -13.01 11.26
CA PRO A 328 -25.22 -13.26 9.83
C PRO A 328 -23.85 -13.61 9.25
N ALA A 329 -23.81 -14.57 8.30
CA ALA A 329 -22.57 -15.08 7.73
C ALA A 329 -21.69 -13.99 7.13
N ASP A 330 -22.28 -12.93 6.57
CA ASP A 330 -21.55 -11.84 5.92
C ASP A 330 -20.82 -10.96 6.94
N ILE A 331 -21.48 -10.67 8.07
CA ILE A 331 -20.86 -9.92 9.16
C ILE A 331 -19.76 -10.78 9.79
N ARG A 332 -20.02 -12.08 10.01
CA ARG A 332 -18.99 -13.00 10.51
C ARG A 332 -17.78 -13.05 9.59
N SER A 333 -17.97 -13.21 8.29
CA SER A 333 -16.88 -13.29 7.31
C SER A 333 -16.11 -11.98 7.11
N SER A 334 -16.66 -10.85 7.58
CA SER A 334 -15.96 -9.56 7.62
C SER A 334 -14.95 -9.45 8.78
N PHE A 335 -15.11 -10.25 9.85
CA PHE A 335 -14.24 -10.21 11.04
C PHE A 335 -13.48 -11.51 11.30
N VAL A 336 -13.94 -12.63 10.76
CA VAL A 336 -13.39 -13.97 10.95
C VAL A 336 -13.16 -14.60 9.59
N SER A 337 -11.97 -15.15 9.37
CA SER A 337 -11.63 -15.82 8.12
C SER A 337 -12.53 -17.05 7.86
N PRO A 338 -12.73 -17.45 6.60
CA PRO A 338 -13.59 -18.60 6.27
C PRO A 338 -13.18 -19.92 6.91
N ASP A 339 -11.88 -20.08 7.22
CA ASP A 339 -11.31 -21.25 7.89
C ASP A 339 -11.35 -21.17 9.43
N GLY A 340 -11.73 -20.01 10.00
CA GLY A 340 -11.79 -19.81 11.45
C GLY A 340 -10.43 -19.63 12.13
N HIS A 341 -9.35 -19.45 11.35
CA HIS A 341 -7.99 -19.33 11.88
C HIS A 341 -7.51 -17.88 12.08
N ALA A 342 -8.18 -16.90 11.50
CA ALA A 342 -7.82 -15.49 11.62
C ALA A 342 -9.02 -14.63 12.01
N THR A 343 -8.80 -13.64 12.87
CA THR A 343 -9.79 -12.61 13.18
C THR A 343 -9.17 -11.22 13.20
N ILE A 344 -9.95 -10.21 12.80
CA ILE A 344 -9.51 -8.82 12.75
C ILE A 344 -10.24 -7.95 13.78
N ILE A 345 -9.52 -6.97 14.31
CA ILE A 345 -10.03 -5.91 15.17
C ILE A 345 -9.72 -4.58 14.47
N SER A 346 -10.72 -3.75 14.25
CA SER A 346 -10.55 -2.46 13.60
C SER A 346 -10.59 -1.33 14.63
N LEU A 347 -9.64 -0.41 14.54
CA LEU A 347 -9.56 0.81 15.34
C LEU A 347 -9.50 2.01 14.40
N ALA A 348 -10.31 3.03 14.68
CA ALA A 348 -10.39 4.23 13.86
C ALA A 348 -9.94 5.47 14.64
N PHE A 349 -9.12 6.31 13.99
CA PHE A 349 -8.61 7.55 14.58
C PHE A 349 -9.10 8.78 13.81
N THR A 350 -9.51 9.83 14.55
CA THR A 350 -9.93 11.13 14.00
C THR A 350 -8.81 11.91 13.29
N LYS A 351 -7.54 11.52 13.48
CA LYS A 351 -6.35 12.17 12.91
C LYS A 351 -5.55 11.18 12.06
N GLY A 352 -4.86 11.71 11.04
CA GLY A 352 -4.03 10.92 10.12
C GLY A 352 -2.74 10.44 10.78
N ALA A 353 -2.13 9.37 10.24
CA ALA A 353 -0.85 8.86 10.73
C ALA A 353 0.28 9.91 10.67
N GLU A 354 0.27 10.74 9.64
CA GLU A 354 1.25 11.81 9.41
C GLU A 354 0.90 13.13 10.11
N TRP A 355 -0.24 13.20 10.80
CA TRP A 355 -0.62 14.42 11.52
C TRP A 355 0.29 14.66 12.72
N THR A 356 0.78 15.89 12.83
CA THR A 356 1.62 16.34 13.95
C THR A 356 0.85 17.29 14.87
N ASP A 357 1.05 17.13 16.17
CA ASP A 357 0.50 18.06 17.17
C ASP A 357 1.34 19.35 17.27
N SER A 358 0.93 20.28 18.13
CA SER A 358 1.65 21.55 18.36
C SER A 358 3.09 21.35 18.87
N ASN A 359 3.43 20.17 19.38
CA ASN A 359 4.76 19.81 19.86
C ASN A 359 5.59 19.06 18.80
N ASN A 360 5.10 18.97 17.56
CA ASN A 360 5.72 18.22 16.47
C ASN A 360 5.87 16.71 16.77
N THR A 361 4.96 16.16 17.58
CA THR A 361 4.83 14.72 17.83
C THR A 361 3.74 14.13 16.95
N LYS A 362 3.84 12.83 16.60
CA LYS A 362 2.83 12.09 15.86
C LYS A 362 2.01 11.21 16.83
N PRO A 363 0.93 11.71 17.46
CA PRO A 363 0.26 10.98 18.53
C PRO A 363 -0.44 9.70 18.06
N VAL A 364 -0.92 9.64 16.81
CA VAL A 364 -1.50 8.41 16.25
C VAL A 364 -0.45 7.31 16.15
N VAL A 365 0.76 7.66 15.72
CA VAL A 365 1.90 6.73 15.68
C VAL A 365 2.30 6.27 17.09
N GLU A 366 2.25 7.16 18.08
CA GLU A 366 2.51 6.80 19.47
C GLU A 366 1.44 5.86 20.04
N ASN A 367 0.16 6.03 19.65
CA ASN A 367 -0.90 5.09 19.98
C ASN A 367 -0.58 3.68 19.44
N VAL A 368 -0.04 3.56 18.23
CA VAL A 368 0.39 2.27 17.66
C VAL A 368 1.40 1.57 18.57
N LYS A 369 2.44 2.29 19.01
CA LYS A 369 3.48 1.73 19.88
C LYS A 369 2.89 1.20 21.18
N LYS A 370 2.05 2.00 21.83
CA LYS A 370 1.38 1.62 23.09
C LYS A 370 0.43 0.43 22.93
N ILE A 371 -0.29 0.36 21.82
CA ILE A 371 -1.20 -0.76 21.54
C ILE A 371 -0.40 -2.05 21.32
N ARG A 372 0.70 -2.00 20.55
CA ARG A 372 1.61 -3.14 20.38
C ARG A 372 2.23 -3.61 21.70
N GLU A 373 2.61 -2.67 22.57
CA GLU A 373 3.11 -2.99 23.91
C GLU A 373 2.05 -3.70 24.75
N LYS A 374 0.80 -3.23 24.76
CA LYS A 374 -0.31 -3.87 25.47
C LYS A 374 -0.62 -5.27 24.92
N ILE A 375 -0.65 -5.44 23.60
CA ILE A 375 -0.83 -6.75 22.96
C ILE A 375 0.26 -7.72 23.41
N SER A 376 1.52 -7.27 23.40
CA SER A 376 2.67 -8.09 23.81
C SER A 376 2.59 -8.48 25.29
N GLN A 377 2.29 -7.53 26.18
CA GLN A 377 2.13 -7.76 27.62
C GLN A 377 0.97 -8.71 27.93
N LEU A 378 -0.16 -8.55 27.24
CA LEU A 378 -1.34 -9.38 27.43
C LEU A 378 -1.09 -10.81 26.94
N LYS A 379 -0.44 -10.96 25.78
CA LYS A 379 -0.06 -12.27 25.23
C LYS A 379 0.86 -13.03 26.19
N GLU A 380 1.84 -12.35 26.80
CA GLU A 380 2.74 -12.94 27.78
C GLU A 380 2.00 -13.31 29.09
N THR A 381 1.07 -12.48 29.55
CA THR A 381 0.30 -12.73 30.78
C THR A 381 -0.64 -13.93 30.64
N GLU A 382 -1.34 -14.04 29.52
CA GLU A 382 -2.36 -15.08 29.30
C GLU A 382 -1.77 -16.44 28.85
N HIS A 383 -0.47 -16.50 28.54
CA HIS A 383 0.24 -17.74 28.15
C HIS A 383 -0.44 -18.52 26.99
N ILE A 384 -1.05 -17.81 26.05
CA ILE A 384 -1.76 -18.43 24.93
C ILE A 384 -0.73 -18.99 23.95
N GLN A 385 -0.65 -20.32 23.89
CA GLN A 385 0.16 -21.04 22.91
C GLN A 385 -0.48 -20.87 21.52
N ASP A 386 0.36 -20.70 20.49
CA ASP A 386 -0.07 -20.63 19.08
C ASP A 386 -1.00 -19.46 18.72
N LEU A 387 -0.89 -18.32 19.42
CA LEU A 387 -1.51 -17.05 19.03
C LEU A 387 -0.48 -16.14 18.37
N GLU A 388 -0.56 -15.94 17.07
CA GLU A 388 0.18 -14.90 16.36
C GLU A 388 -0.62 -13.60 16.34
N THR A 389 0.05 -12.47 16.55
CA THR A 389 -0.57 -11.14 16.64
C THR A 389 0.22 -10.18 15.79
N SER A 390 -0.45 -9.48 14.88
CA SER A 390 0.17 -8.48 14.00
C SER A 390 -0.69 -7.23 13.92
N VAL A 391 -0.08 -6.06 14.01
CA VAL A 391 -0.79 -4.77 13.88
C VAL A 391 -0.45 -4.11 12.55
N THR A 392 -1.47 -3.91 11.71
CA THR A 392 -1.42 -3.37 10.34
C THR A 392 -2.42 -2.21 10.15
N GLY A 393 -2.56 -1.71 8.93
CA GLY A 393 -3.31 -0.49 8.61
C GLY A 393 -2.40 0.71 8.38
N ASP A 394 -2.98 1.86 8.09
CA ASP A 394 -2.25 3.03 7.61
C ASP A 394 -1.19 3.53 8.62
N ALA A 395 -1.58 3.74 9.88
CA ALA A 395 -0.64 4.22 10.91
C ALA A 395 0.49 3.24 11.25
N PRO A 396 0.24 1.95 11.48
CA PRO A 396 1.31 0.97 11.72
C PRO A 396 2.25 0.77 10.53
N ILE A 397 1.71 0.78 9.29
CA ILE A 397 2.54 0.69 8.08
C ILE A 397 3.43 1.93 7.96
N SER A 398 2.89 3.13 8.14
CA SER A 398 3.71 4.36 8.08
C SER A 398 4.82 4.35 9.14
N LEU A 399 4.51 3.97 10.38
CA LEU A 399 5.49 3.86 11.46
C LEU A 399 6.61 2.86 11.11
N ASP A 400 6.26 1.64 10.72
CA ASP A 400 7.24 0.60 10.46
C ASP A 400 8.11 0.93 9.24
N LEU A 401 7.52 1.49 8.17
CA LEU A 401 8.28 1.95 7.02
C LEU A 401 9.20 3.10 7.40
N GLN A 402 8.74 4.07 8.19
CA GLN A 402 9.59 5.17 8.67
C GLN A 402 10.78 4.66 9.49
N GLU A 403 10.56 3.76 10.45
CA GLU A 403 11.64 3.18 11.27
C GLU A 403 12.59 2.32 10.43
N SER A 404 12.06 1.47 9.55
CA SER A 404 12.85 0.60 8.67
C SER A 404 13.70 1.42 7.70
N MET A 405 13.13 2.44 7.04
CA MET A 405 13.87 3.29 6.11
C MET A 405 14.92 4.16 6.83
N SER A 406 14.61 4.69 8.01
CA SER A 406 15.58 5.44 8.81
C SER A 406 16.75 4.57 9.27
N SER A 407 16.47 3.32 9.64
CA SER A 407 17.48 2.33 9.99
C SER A 407 18.34 1.96 8.78
N ASP A 408 17.72 1.68 7.63
CA ASP A 408 18.40 1.38 6.37
C ASP A 408 19.33 2.51 5.94
N PHE A 409 18.83 3.75 5.94
CA PHE A 409 19.63 4.92 5.57
C PHE A 409 20.88 5.04 6.47
N SER A 410 20.68 4.87 7.79
CA SER A 410 21.78 4.92 8.77
C SER A 410 22.80 3.79 8.55
N LEU A 411 22.33 2.58 8.25
CA LEU A 411 23.18 1.43 7.94
C LEU A 411 23.97 1.67 6.65
N ILE A 412 23.32 2.15 5.60
CA ILE A 412 23.93 2.46 4.31
C ILE A 412 25.02 3.53 4.48
N GLU A 413 24.75 4.61 5.22
CA GLU A 413 25.75 5.66 5.49
C GLU A 413 26.94 5.10 6.27
N PHE A 414 26.66 4.39 7.37
CA PHE A 414 27.68 3.81 8.25
C PHE A 414 28.58 2.79 7.54
N VAL A 415 28.06 2.04 6.56
CA VAL A 415 28.83 1.05 5.80
C VAL A 415 29.56 1.69 4.62
N THR A 416 28.91 2.60 3.90
CA THR A 416 29.46 3.21 2.68
C THR A 416 30.71 4.03 2.97
N ILE A 417 30.67 4.90 3.99
CA ILE A 417 31.77 5.83 4.27
C ILE A 417 33.07 5.08 4.61
N PRO A 418 33.12 4.12 5.56
CA PRO A 418 34.33 3.35 5.86
C PRO A 418 34.82 2.52 4.68
N ILE A 419 33.92 1.87 3.93
CA ILE A 419 34.30 1.09 2.75
C ILE A 419 35.02 1.99 1.73
N LEU A 420 34.47 3.17 1.45
CA LEU A 420 35.10 4.11 0.53
C LEU A 420 36.43 4.64 1.07
N ILE A 421 36.53 4.96 2.36
CA ILE A 421 37.80 5.35 2.99
C ILE A 421 38.86 4.26 2.80
N ILE A 422 38.50 2.99 3.04
CA ILE A 422 39.41 1.84 2.92
C ILE A 422 39.82 1.64 1.45
N LEU A 423 38.86 1.54 0.53
CA LEU A 423 39.14 1.27 -0.89
C LEU A 423 39.96 2.38 -1.53
N MET A 424 39.57 3.64 -1.31
CA MET A 424 40.33 4.80 -1.80
C MET A 424 41.70 4.90 -1.13
N GLY A 425 41.77 4.58 0.17
CA GLY A 425 43.01 4.61 0.93
C GLY A 425 44.01 3.59 0.44
N LEU A 426 43.54 2.39 0.09
CA LEU A 426 44.32 1.33 -0.54
C LEU A 426 44.79 1.72 -1.95
N PHE A 427 43.89 2.28 -2.77
CA PHE A 427 44.20 2.70 -4.14
C PHE A 427 45.27 3.81 -4.19
N PHE A 428 45.10 4.86 -3.38
CA PHE A 428 46.07 5.96 -3.32
C PHE A 428 47.26 5.68 -2.40
N ARG A 429 47.21 4.61 -1.60
CA ARG A 429 48.17 4.29 -0.53
C ARG A 429 48.35 5.48 0.41
N SER A 430 47.24 6.10 0.77
CA SER A 430 47.19 7.36 1.52
C SER A 430 45.99 7.38 2.44
N VAL A 431 46.17 7.88 3.66
CA VAL A 431 45.09 8.03 4.64
C VAL A 431 44.35 9.36 4.45
N VAL A 432 45.03 10.37 3.92
CA VAL A 432 44.47 11.72 3.75
C VAL A 432 43.71 11.85 2.43
N THR A 433 44.08 11.08 1.41
CA THR A 433 43.43 11.19 0.09
C THR A 433 41.93 10.94 0.14
N PRO A 434 41.41 9.90 0.83
CA PRO A 434 39.96 9.63 0.85
C PRO A 434 39.12 10.73 1.49
N VAL A 435 39.68 11.44 2.48
CA VAL A 435 38.98 12.51 3.21
C VAL A 435 38.56 13.65 2.28
N LEU A 436 39.36 13.94 1.25
CA LEU A 436 39.09 15.08 0.36
C LEU A 436 37.88 14.81 -0.56
N PRO A 437 37.82 13.73 -1.36
CA PRO A 437 36.62 13.35 -2.11
C PRO A 437 35.39 13.18 -1.24
N ILE A 438 35.49 12.42 -0.15
CA ILE A 438 34.34 12.15 0.72
C ILE A 438 33.83 13.45 1.34
N GLY A 439 34.72 14.29 1.88
CA GLY A 439 34.31 15.59 2.44
C GLY A 439 33.67 16.51 1.40
N ALA A 440 34.17 16.54 0.16
CA ALA A 440 33.57 17.31 -0.92
C ALA A 440 32.18 16.77 -1.29
N VAL A 441 32.01 15.45 -1.34
CA VAL A 441 30.71 14.84 -1.60
C VAL A 441 29.73 15.05 -0.45
N MET A 442 30.17 15.03 0.81
CA MET A 442 29.29 15.37 1.94
C MET A 442 28.77 16.82 1.85
N VAL A 443 29.60 17.76 1.38
CA VAL A 443 29.13 19.14 1.08
C VAL A 443 28.11 19.12 -0.07
N ALA A 444 28.33 18.31 -1.10
CA ALA A 444 27.39 18.14 -2.20
C ALA A 444 26.05 17.57 -1.71
N LEU A 445 26.07 16.52 -0.90
CA LEU A 445 24.91 15.89 -0.29
C LEU A 445 24.12 16.87 0.57
N GLY A 446 24.80 17.67 1.40
CA GLY A 446 24.15 18.73 2.18
C GLY A 446 23.45 19.74 1.29
N LEU A 447 24.10 20.23 0.22
CA LEU A 447 23.46 21.16 -0.72
C LEU A 447 22.34 20.50 -1.55
N SER A 448 22.45 19.20 -1.82
CA SER A 448 21.40 18.43 -2.47
C SER A 448 20.13 18.32 -1.63
N GLN A 449 20.21 18.42 -0.30
CA GLN A 449 19.00 18.52 0.53
C GLN A 449 18.20 19.80 0.26
N ALA A 450 18.87 20.91 -0.11
CA ALA A 450 18.16 22.11 -0.56
C ALA A 450 17.45 21.87 -1.91
N VAL A 451 18.01 21.03 -2.78
CA VAL A 451 17.35 20.60 -4.03
C VAL A 451 16.14 19.72 -3.72
N VAL A 452 16.26 18.76 -2.80
CA VAL A 452 15.15 17.92 -2.33
C VAL A 452 14.01 18.78 -1.82
N TYR A 453 14.28 19.75 -0.94
CA TYR A 453 13.27 20.69 -0.45
C TYR A 453 12.61 21.50 -1.57
N PHE A 454 13.41 22.03 -2.50
CA PHE A 454 12.90 22.82 -3.62
C PHE A 454 11.98 22.00 -4.55
N ILE A 455 12.39 20.77 -4.90
CA ILE A 455 11.55 19.91 -5.74
C ILE A 455 10.32 19.42 -4.98
N GLY A 456 10.49 19.08 -3.69
CA GLY A 456 9.42 18.66 -2.79
C GLY A 456 8.27 19.65 -2.66
N THR A 457 8.59 20.95 -2.73
CA THR A 457 7.61 22.04 -2.62
C THR A 457 7.03 22.46 -3.97
N VAL A 458 7.79 22.39 -5.06
CA VAL A 458 7.39 22.91 -6.37
C VAL A 458 6.76 21.84 -7.27
N VAL A 459 7.23 20.60 -7.19
CA VAL A 459 6.82 19.50 -8.08
C VAL A 459 5.87 18.56 -7.37
N ALA A 460 6.39 17.81 -6.39
CA ALA A 460 5.66 16.86 -5.55
C ALA A 460 6.58 16.38 -4.43
N HIS A 461 5.99 15.78 -3.39
CA HIS A 461 6.73 15.15 -2.30
C HIS A 461 7.77 14.14 -2.82
N VAL A 462 8.87 14.00 -2.07
CA VAL A 462 10.02 13.18 -2.45
C VAL A 462 9.97 11.86 -1.68
N ASP A 463 9.92 10.74 -2.39
CA ASP A 463 9.96 9.43 -1.73
C ASP A 463 11.30 9.19 -1.03
N SER A 464 11.27 8.54 0.13
CA SER A 464 12.48 8.22 0.89
C SER A 464 13.48 7.37 0.09
N ASP A 465 13.01 6.47 -0.78
CA ASP A 465 13.85 5.68 -1.68
C ASP A 465 14.69 6.56 -2.61
N THR A 466 14.13 7.67 -3.10
CA THR A 466 14.85 8.66 -3.92
C THR A 466 16.00 9.29 -3.12
N THR A 467 15.78 9.59 -1.83
CA THR A 467 16.83 10.17 -0.96
C THR A 467 17.94 9.18 -0.62
N THR A 468 17.60 7.89 -0.44
CA THR A 468 18.56 6.81 -0.23
C THR A 468 19.39 6.56 -1.50
N MET A 469 18.75 6.54 -2.66
CA MET A 469 19.45 6.49 -3.95
C MET A 469 20.32 7.72 -4.17
N LEU A 470 19.83 8.93 -3.83
CA LEU A 470 20.59 10.17 -3.91
C LEU A 470 21.90 10.06 -3.14
N PHE A 471 21.88 9.57 -1.91
CA PHE A 471 23.08 9.34 -1.11
C PHE A 471 24.07 8.42 -1.83
N SER A 472 23.63 7.20 -2.19
CA SER A 472 24.50 6.19 -2.81
C SER A 472 25.06 6.65 -4.16
N ILE A 473 24.25 7.31 -4.98
CA ILE A 473 24.64 7.82 -6.29
C ILE A 473 25.62 8.98 -6.14
N LEU A 474 25.38 9.96 -5.26
CA LEU A 474 26.34 11.06 -5.06
C LEU A 474 27.66 10.56 -4.46
N MET A 475 27.62 9.59 -3.55
CA MET A 475 28.81 8.92 -3.03
C MET A 475 29.57 8.19 -4.14
N ALA A 476 28.89 7.55 -5.07
CA ALA A 476 29.52 6.86 -6.19
C ALA A 476 30.13 7.86 -7.21
N VAL A 477 29.31 8.76 -7.73
CA VAL A 477 29.64 9.68 -8.83
C VAL A 477 30.53 10.84 -8.38
N GLY A 478 30.19 11.46 -7.26
CA GLY A 478 30.94 12.60 -6.74
C GLY A 478 32.34 12.19 -6.28
N THR A 479 32.51 10.98 -5.74
CA THR A 479 33.84 10.48 -5.41
C THR A 479 34.62 10.15 -6.67
N ASP A 480 33.98 9.57 -7.70
CA ASP A 480 34.63 9.28 -8.98
C ASP A 480 35.21 10.55 -9.63
N TYR A 481 34.40 11.61 -9.76
CA TYR A 481 34.86 12.90 -10.28
C TYR A 481 36.05 13.46 -9.51
N SER A 482 36.00 13.36 -8.18
CA SER A 482 37.07 13.83 -7.32
C SER A 482 38.33 12.97 -7.47
N ILE A 483 38.20 11.65 -7.59
CA ILE A 483 39.30 10.72 -7.79
C ILE A 483 40.01 11.01 -9.11
N PHE A 484 39.29 11.29 -10.20
CA PHE A 484 39.91 11.64 -11.48
C PHE A 484 40.80 12.88 -11.38
N ILE A 485 40.31 13.96 -10.75
CA ILE A 485 41.12 15.17 -10.52
C ILE A 485 42.38 14.83 -9.70
N ILE A 486 42.23 14.05 -8.63
CA ILE A 486 43.34 13.70 -7.73
C ILE A 486 44.34 12.74 -8.41
N ALA A 487 43.85 11.78 -9.19
CA ALA A 487 44.67 10.83 -9.93
C ALA A 487 45.53 11.58 -10.96
N ARG A 488 44.94 12.51 -11.71
CA ARG A 488 45.69 13.36 -12.65
C ARG A 488 46.66 14.28 -11.92
N PHE A 489 46.27 14.85 -10.78
CA PHE A 489 47.17 15.65 -9.96
C PHE A 489 48.37 14.82 -9.48
N ARG A 490 48.13 13.60 -9.00
CA ARG A 490 49.18 12.67 -8.58
C ARG A 490 50.15 12.36 -9.71
N GLU A 491 49.62 12.11 -10.89
CA GLU A 491 50.40 11.79 -12.08
C GLU A 491 51.31 12.95 -12.50
N GLU A 492 50.79 14.18 -12.58
CA GLU A 492 51.60 15.36 -12.91
C GLU A 492 52.67 15.64 -11.85
N ARG A 493 52.35 15.38 -10.58
CA ARG A 493 53.34 15.45 -9.48
C ARG A 493 54.41 14.37 -9.59
N ILE A 494 54.10 13.18 -10.13
CA ILE A 494 55.08 12.11 -10.43
C ILE A 494 56.01 12.53 -11.57
N LYS A 495 55.49 13.23 -12.58
CA LYS A 495 56.27 13.81 -13.70
C LYS A 495 57.17 14.99 -13.28
N GLY A 496 56.96 15.53 -12.09
CA GLY A 496 57.78 16.60 -11.52
C GLY A 496 57.18 18.01 -11.65
N ALA A 497 55.97 18.16 -12.21
CA ALA A 497 55.27 19.44 -12.31
C ALA A 497 55.07 20.08 -10.93
N SER A 498 55.07 21.42 -10.85
CA SER A 498 54.83 22.14 -9.59
C SER A 498 53.41 21.87 -9.04
N ARG A 499 53.12 22.27 -7.80
CA ARG A 499 51.76 22.09 -7.23
C ARG A 499 50.70 22.83 -8.06
N GLU A 500 50.99 24.09 -8.38
CA GLU A 500 50.11 24.99 -9.11
C GLU A 500 49.90 24.49 -10.54
N GLU A 501 50.98 24.11 -11.20
CA GLU A 501 50.95 23.54 -12.54
C GLU A 501 50.20 22.20 -12.57
N ALA A 502 50.45 21.32 -11.61
CA ALA A 502 49.73 20.05 -11.52
C ALA A 502 48.23 20.25 -11.32
N VAL A 503 47.78 21.19 -10.47
CA VAL A 503 46.36 21.50 -10.31
C VAL A 503 45.77 22.10 -11.59
N LYS A 504 46.46 23.08 -12.20
CA LYS A 504 46.02 23.69 -13.46
C LYS A 504 45.86 22.64 -14.56
N THR A 505 46.85 21.78 -14.75
CA THR A 505 46.83 20.70 -15.76
C THR A 505 45.74 19.67 -15.45
N SER A 506 45.52 19.34 -14.18
CA SER A 506 44.45 18.43 -13.77
C SER A 506 43.08 18.99 -14.11
N VAL A 507 42.78 20.24 -13.73
CA VAL A 507 41.50 20.88 -14.06
C VAL A 507 41.34 21.04 -15.57
N THR A 508 42.42 21.33 -16.30
CA THR A 508 42.36 21.52 -17.76
C THR A 508 41.94 20.24 -18.50
N TRP A 509 42.58 19.11 -18.17
CA TRP A 509 42.38 17.86 -18.91
C TRP A 509 41.33 16.94 -18.28
N ALA A 510 41.43 16.70 -16.96
CA ALA A 510 40.45 15.88 -16.27
C ALA A 510 39.11 16.61 -16.14
N GLY A 511 39.09 17.94 -16.00
CA GLY A 511 37.85 18.71 -15.96
C GLY A 511 37.02 18.64 -17.25
N GLU A 512 37.67 18.59 -18.43
CA GLU A 512 36.96 18.38 -19.71
C GLU A 512 36.30 17.00 -19.78
N SER A 513 37.02 15.97 -19.37
CA SER A 513 36.49 14.60 -19.31
C SER A 513 35.33 14.49 -18.31
N ILE A 514 35.52 14.99 -17.08
CA ILE A 514 34.52 14.93 -16.01
C ILE A 514 33.27 15.75 -16.34
N THR A 515 33.41 16.91 -17.00
CA THR A 515 32.23 17.71 -17.38
C THR A 515 31.41 17.02 -18.46
N THR A 516 32.08 16.34 -19.39
CA THR A 516 31.40 15.57 -20.44
C THR A 516 30.62 14.42 -19.82
N SER A 517 31.27 13.69 -18.92
CA SER A 517 30.70 12.58 -18.15
C SER A 517 29.53 13.06 -17.27
N GLY A 518 29.72 14.12 -16.49
CA GLY A 518 28.65 14.73 -15.70
C GLY A 518 27.47 15.20 -16.54
N ALA A 519 27.71 15.79 -17.71
CA ALA A 519 26.64 16.19 -18.61
C ALA A 519 25.80 15.00 -19.09
N THR A 520 26.43 13.84 -19.36
CA THR A 520 25.69 12.66 -19.81
C THR A 520 24.88 12.03 -18.69
N VAL A 521 25.41 12.01 -17.48
CA VAL A 521 24.67 11.59 -16.28
C VAL A 521 23.48 12.52 -16.03
N ILE A 522 23.68 13.84 -16.09
CA ILE A 522 22.61 14.83 -15.91
C ILE A 522 21.52 14.64 -16.97
N ILE A 523 21.87 14.46 -18.24
CA ILE A 523 20.90 14.20 -19.32
C ILE A 523 20.12 12.91 -19.05
N ALA A 524 20.80 11.85 -18.60
CA ALA A 524 20.17 10.58 -18.29
C ALA A 524 19.09 10.73 -17.20
N PHE A 525 19.44 11.31 -16.05
CA PHE A 525 18.45 11.51 -14.98
C PHE A 525 17.39 12.56 -15.31
N MET A 526 17.75 13.66 -15.98
CA MET A 526 16.77 14.68 -16.37
C MET A 526 15.71 14.14 -17.35
N SER A 527 16.03 13.11 -18.12
CA SER A 527 15.05 12.45 -18.99
C SER A 527 13.88 11.83 -18.21
N LEU A 528 14.13 11.35 -16.98
CA LEU A 528 13.09 10.84 -16.09
C LEU A 528 12.11 11.92 -15.66
N GLY A 529 12.52 13.19 -15.66
CA GLY A 529 11.66 14.34 -15.36
C GLY A 529 10.49 14.53 -16.32
N ILE A 530 10.45 13.79 -17.44
CA ILE A 530 9.34 13.80 -18.40
C ILE A 530 8.23 12.80 -18.00
N ALA A 531 8.51 11.86 -17.09
CA ALA A 531 7.58 10.80 -16.69
C ALA A 531 6.26 11.37 -16.17
N SER A 532 5.13 10.76 -16.51
CA SER A 532 3.81 11.07 -15.94
C SER A 532 3.68 10.60 -14.50
N TYR A 533 4.39 9.53 -14.13
CA TYR A 533 4.39 8.99 -12.78
C TYR A 533 5.28 9.84 -11.86
N SER A 534 4.68 10.39 -10.79
CA SER A 534 5.29 11.40 -9.93
C SER A 534 6.62 10.95 -9.33
N MET A 535 6.68 9.72 -8.80
CA MET A 535 7.90 9.13 -8.22
C MET A 535 9.09 9.19 -9.19
N ILE A 536 8.89 8.77 -10.44
CA ILE A 536 9.96 8.75 -11.45
C ILE A 536 10.35 10.17 -11.85
N ARG A 537 9.37 11.06 -12.03
CA ARG A 537 9.58 12.47 -12.36
C ARG A 537 10.43 13.18 -11.31
N VAL A 538 10.03 13.07 -10.04
CA VAL A 538 10.71 13.68 -8.89
C VAL A 538 12.13 13.12 -8.75
N MET A 539 12.28 11.80 -8.86
CA MET A 539 13.59 11.15 -8.84
C MET A 539 14.53 11.71 -9.93
N GLY A 540 14.03 11.90 -11.15
CA GLY A 540 14.78 12.50 -12.24
C GLY A 540 15.35 13.89 -11.93
N PHE A 541 14.49 14.79 -11.44
CA PHE A 541 14.89 16.15 -11.09
C PHE A 541 15.85 16.18 -9.89
N VAL A 542 15.53 15.44 -8.82
CA VAL A 542 16.35 15.40 -7.60
C VAL A 542 17.76 14.87 -7.91
N LEU A 543 17.86 13.72 -8.58
CA LEU A 543 19.15 13.11 -8.91
C LEU A 543 19.92 13.93 -9.94
N GLY A 544 19.26 14.38 -11.02
CA GLY A 544 19.90 15.16 -12.08
C GLY A 544 20.49 16.49 -11.59
N LEU A 545 19.72 17.27 -10.80
CA LEU A 545 20.21 18.53 -10.24
C LEU A 545 21.28 18.31 -9.16
N SER A 546 21.17 17.24 -8.38
CA SER A 546 22.17 16.91 -7.38
C SER A 546 23.52 16.53 -7.99
N ILE A 547 23.51 15.85 -9.13
CA ILE A 547 24.73 15.51 -9.87
C ILE A 547 25.36 16.77 -10.47
N LEU A 548 24.55 17.74 -10.91
CA LEU A 548 25.04 19.07 -11.31
C LEU A 548 25.75 19.77 -10.14
N VAL A 549 25.19 19.74 -8.92
CA VAL A 549 25.84 20.29 -7.72
C VAL A 549 27.16 19.57 -7.44
N ALA A 550 27.18 18.22 -7.47
CA ALA A 550 28.38 17.42 -7.28
C ALA A 550 29.47 17.73 -8.33
N LEU A 551 29.09 17.93 -9.58
CA LEU A 551 29.99 18.31 -10.68
C LEU A 551 30.61 19.69 -10.45
N LEU A 552 29.82 20.68 -10.03
CA LEU A 552 30.35 22.02 -9.73
C LEU A 552 31.35 21.98 -8.58
N ILE A 553 31.05 21.18 -7.55
CA ILE A 553 31.94 20.99 -6.39
C ILE A 553 33.23 20.27 -6.79
N SER A 554 33.16 19.21 -7.59
CA SER A 554 34.33 18.45 -8.02
C SER A 554 35.26 19.28 -8.92
N LEU A 555 34.72 20.21 -9.71
CA LEU A 555 35.51 21.10 -10.58
C LEU A 555 36.06 22.34 -9.87
N THR A 556 35.53 22.71 -8.70
CA THR A 556 35.91 23.97 -8.03
C THR A 556 36.41 23.78 -6.60
N LEU A 557 35.65 23.10 -5.74
CA LEU A 557 35.99 22.89 -4.33
C LEU A 557 37.16 21.92 -4.18
N VAL A 558 37.11 20.77 -4.87
CA VAL A 558 38.14 19.73 -4.79
C VAL A 558 39.52 20.24 -5.21
N PRO A 559 39.71 20.91 -6.36
CA PRO A 559 41.01 21.45 -6.74
C PRO A 559 41.46 22.61 -5.82
N SER A 560 40.51 23.38 -5.26
CA SER A 560 40.82 24.42 -4.26
C SER A 560 41.33 23.82 -2.95
N LEU A 561 40.75 22.71 -2.49
CA LEU A 561 41.24 21.95 -1.34
C LEU A 561 42.62 21.34 -1.61
N LEU A 562 42.89 20.84 -2.82
CA LEU A 562 44.24 20.42 -3.23
C LEU A 562 45.24 21.59 -3.17
N MET A 563 44.81 22.81 -3.52
CA MET A 563 45.58 24.05 -3.37
C MET A 563 45.73 24.55 -1.93
N VAL A 564 45.04 23.96 -0.95
CA VAL A 564 45.32 24.13 0.50
C VAL A 564 46.22 23.02 1.03
N ILE A 565 45.86 21.76 0.81
CA ILE A 565 46.53 20.57 1.40
C ILE A 565 47.88 20.26 0.73
N GLY A 566 47.92 20.33 -0.60
CA GLY A 566 49.13 20.14 -1.40
C GLY A 566 49.66 18.71 -1.31
N ASN A 567 50.98 18.54 -1.24
CA ASN A 567 51.61 17.21 -1.21
C ASN A 567 51.28 16.38 0.05
N ARG A 568 50.64 16.98 1.07
CA ARG A 568 50.18 16.25 2.26
C ARG A 568 49.03 15.30 1.93
N VAL A 569 48.35 15.49 0.80
CA VAL A 569 47.25 14.61 0.37
C VAL A 569 47.70 13.17 0.16
N PHE A 570 48.99 12.92 -0.07
CA PHE A 570 49.58 11.59 -0.25
C PHE A 570 50.26 11.02 1.01
N TRP A 571 50.00 11.59 2.20
CA TRP A 571 50.55 11.06 3.45
C TRP A 571 50.01 9.66 3.76
N PRO A 572 50.83 8.70 4.21
CA PRO A 572 52.21 8.81 4.71
C PRO A 572 53.30 8.69 3.64
N ASN A 573 52.93 8.45 2.38
CA ASN A 573 53.88 8.26 1.30
C ASN A 573 54.45 9.59 0.74
N ASN A 574 54.51 10.65 1.54
CA ASN A 574 54.95 11.98 1.10
C ASN A 574 56.49 12.12 1.06
N LYS A 575 56.98 13.22 0.49
CA LYS A 575 58.41 13.59 0.43
C LYS A 575 59.28 12.53 -0.29
N GLN A 576 60.28 11.96 0.39
CA GLN A 576 61.28 11.08 -0.23
C GLN A 576 60.70 9.74 -0.68
N ARG A 577 59.71 9.19 0.04
CA ARG A 577 59.02 7.95 -0.35
C ARG A 577 58.25 8.11 -1.65
N PHE A 578 57.57 9.26 -1.83
CA PHE A 578 56.93 9.62 -3.10
C PHE A 578 57.93 9.70 -4.25
N LYS A 579 59.06 10.39 -4.07
CA LYS A 579 60.12 10.51 -5.10
C LYS A 579 60.69 9.15 -5.49
N ASN A 580 60.95 8.27 -4.51
CA ASN A 580 61.45 6.92 -4.77
C ASN A 580 60.40 6.07 -5.52
N HIS A 581 59.12 6.20 -5.18
CA HIS A 581 58.03 5.53 -5.85
C HIS A 581 57.86 6.01 -7.30
N ALA A 582 57.87 7.33 -7.52
CA ALA A 582 57.83 7.95 -8.85
C ALA A 582 58.97 7.44 -9.73
N LYS A 583 60.21 7.44 -9.21
CA LYS A 583 61.38 6.92 -9.92
C LYS A 583 61.23 5.44 -10.29
N ARG A 584 60.74 4.59 -9.38
CA ARG A 584 60.50 3.16 -9.67
C ARG A 584 59.43 2.94 -10.74
N ILE A 585 58.36 3.74 -10.76
CA ILE A 585 57.31 3.63 -11.78
C ILE A 585 57.88 4.00 -13.15
N LEU A 586 58.59 5.13 -13.24
CA LEU A 586 59.23 5.57 -14.49
C LEU A 586 60.23 4.53 -15.00
N GLN A 587 61.11 4.03 -14.12
CA GLN A 587 62.09 2.98 -14.46
C GLN A 587 61.46 1.65 -14.90
N ARG A 588 60.34 1.22 -14.27
CA ARG A 588 59.65 -0.01 -14.69
C ARG A 588 59.06 0.10 -16.10
N ARG A 589 58.60 1.29 -16.47
CA ARG A 589 58.10 1.56 -17.82
C ARG A 589 59.21 1.63 -18.86
N GLU A 590 60.30 2.33 -18.55
CA GLU A 590 61.50 2.35 -19.39
C GLU A 590 62.05 0.93 -19.63
N ALA A 591 61.89 0.03 -18.64
CA ALA A 591 62.29 -1.36 -18.73
C ALA A 591 61.27 -2.30 -19.42
N GLY A 592 60.16 -1.80 -19.97
CA GLY A 592 59.15 -2.62 -20.69
C GLY A 592 58.45 -3.70 -19.84
N LYS A 593 58.44 -3.55 -18.51
CA LYS A 593 57.78 -4.53 -17.62
C LYS A 593 56.28 -4.25 -17.52
N HIS A 594 55.52 -4.90 -18.39
CA HIS A 594 54.08 -4.70 -18.52
C HIS A 594 53.22 -5.49 -17.53
N GLY A 595 52.10 -4.89 -17.10
CA GLY A 595 51.17 -5.45 -16.12
C GLY A 595 50.09 -6.36 -16.70
N TYR A 596 49.07 -6.67 -15.90
CA TYR A 596 47.89 -7.44 -16.34
C TYR A 596 47.16 -6.76 -17.49
N PHE A 597 46.93 -5.45 -17.41
CA PHE A 597 46.14 -4.70 -18.39
C PHE A 597 46.78 -4.68 -19.78
N TYR A 598 48.10 -4.50 -19.88
CA TYR A 598 48.80 -4.69 -21.15
C TYR A 598 48.59 -6.09 -21.75
N LYS A 599 48.72 -7.15 -20.93
CA LYS A 599 48.53 -8.54 -21.40
C LYS A 599 47.11 -8.79 -21.88
N ALA A 600 46.12 -8.31 -21.12
CA ALA A 600 44.71 -8.42 -21.46
C ALA A 600 44.38 -7.66 -22.74
N ALA A 601 44.81 -6.41 -22.86
CA ALA A 601 44.60 -5.60 -24.06
C ALA A 601 45.27 -6.21 -25.30
N ARG A 602 46.51 -6.68 -25.17
CA ARG A 602 47.22 -7.37 -26.25
C ARG A 602 46.52 -8.66 -26.67
N PHE A 603 46.06 -9.46 -25.70
CA PHE A 603 45.27 -10.66 -25.96
C PHE A 603 44.01 -10.32 -26.76
N SER A 604 43.28 -9.27 -26.36
CA SER A 604 42.05 -8.83 -27.04
C SER A 604 42.28 -8.31 -28.44
N VAL A 605 43.35 -7.55 -28.67
CA VAL A 605 43.70 -7.07 -30.01
C VAL A 605 44.11 -8.24 -30.91
N GLN A 606 44.86 -9.22 -30.38
CA GLN A 606 45.28 -10.41 -31.15
C GLN A 606 44.13 -11.36 -31.47
N HIS A 607 43.19 -11.54 -30.54
CA HIS A 607 42.07 -12.48 -30.66
C HIS A 607 40.72 -11.77 -30.84
N ALA A 608 40.73 -10.59 -31.47
CA ALA A 608 39.57 -9.70 -31.52
C ALA A 608 38.29 -10.37 -32.01
N LYS A 609 38.36 -11.21 -33.05
CA LYS A 609 37.21 -11.96 -33.58
C LYS A 609 36.64 -12.96 -32.55
N ALA A 610 37.50 -13.66 -31.82
CA ALA A 610 37.07 -14.63 -30.83
C ALA A 610 36.44 -13.95 -29.60
N VAL A 611 37.03 -12.85 -29.13
CA VAL A 611 36.48 -12.07 -28.00
C VAL A 611 35.08 -11.53 -28.34
N ILE A 612 34.91 -10.94 -29.53
CA ILE A 612 33.60 -10.44 -29.97
C ILE A 612 32.60 -11.59 -30.18
N LEU A 613 33.02 -12.73 -30.72
CA LEU A 613 32.16 -13.90 -30.88
C LEU A 613 31.62 -14.40 -29.53
N VAL A 614 32.49 -14.52 -28.51
CA VAL A 614 32.09 -14.91 -27.16
C VAL A 614 31.13 -13.89 -26.56
N ALA A 615 31.43 -12.60 -26.70
CA ALA A 615 30.53 -11.54 -26.24
C ALA A 615 29.13 -11.65 -26.88
N VAL A 616 29.05 -11.89 -28.19
CA VAL A 616 27.77 -12.07 -28.89
C VAL A 616 27.04 -13.33 -28.40
N ILE A 617 27.74 -14.46 -28.21
CA ILE A 617 27.16 -15.72 -27.72
C ILE A 617 26.52 -15.54 -26.33
N ILE A 618 27.17 -14.80 -25.43
CA ILE A 618 26.62 -14.51 -24.09
C ILE A 618 25.45 -13.51 -24.19
N SER A 619 25.55 -12.54 -25.11
CA SER A 619 24.55 -11.48 -25.25
C SER A 619 23.22 -11.94 -25.82
N ILE A 620 23.20 -12.98 -26.67
CA ILE A 620 21.96 -13.51 -27.25
C ILE A 620 20.97 -13.99 -26.16
N PRO A 621 21.32 -14.96 -25.28
CA PRO A 621 20.40 -15.40 -24.23
C PRO A 621 20.11 -14.31 -23.20
N ALA A 622 21.09 -13.46 -22.87
CA ALA A 622 20.87 -12.36 -21.94
C ALA A 622 19.87 -11.33 -22.48
N THR A 623 19.97 -10.99 -23.77
CA THR A 623 19.02 -10.07 -24.43
C THR A 623 17.65 -10.73 -24.60
N TYR A 624 17.59 -12.04 -24.85
CA TYR A 624 16.32 -12.76 -24.85
C TYR A 624 15.61 -12.64 -23.50
N ILE A 625 16.32 -12.81 -22.38
CA ILE A 625 15.77 -12.61 -21.03
C ILE A 625 15.33 -11.15 -20.85
N TYR A 626 16.16 -10.17 -21.22
CA TYR A 626 15.81 -8.74 -21.14
C TYR A 626 14.49 -8.39 -21.83
N VAL A 627 14.23 -8.97 -23.00
CA VAL A 627 13.04 -8.67 -23.81
C VAL A 627 11.81 -9.51 -23.40
N THR A 628 12.00 -10.70 -22.82
CA THR A 628 10.90 -11.65 -22.56
C THR A 628 10.55 -11.83 -21.08
N ALA A 629 11.41 -11.38 -20.16
CA ALA A 629 11.18 -11.49 -18.73
C ALA A 629 9.87 -10.79 -18.34
N GLU A 630 9.05 -11.49 -17.55
CA GLU A 630 7.87 -10.90 -16.96
C GLU A 630 8.30 -10.08 -15.74
N THR A 631 7.88 -8.81 -15.72
CA THR A 631 8.06 -7.91 -14.58
C THR A 631 6.77 -7.80 -13.78
N SER A 632 6.92 -7.46 -12.50
CA SER A 632 5.82 -7.37 -11.53
C SER A 632 5.57 -5.92 -11.10
N PHE A 633 4.32 -5.65 -10.71
CA PHE A 633 3.86 -4.41 -10.05
C PHE A 633 3.60 -4.61 -8.55
N ASP A 634 4.04 -5.76 -8.00
CA ASP A 634 3.86 -6.09 -6.60
C ASP A 634 4.88 -5.36 -5.71
N PHE A 635 4.61 -4.09 -5.42
CA PHE A 635 5.41 -3.29 -4.50
C PHE A 635 5.31 -3.80 -3.05
N ILE A 636 4.18 -4.41 -2.66
CA ILE A 636 3.98 -4.97 -1.31
C ILE A 636 4.96 -6.12 -1.07
N GLY A 637 5.13 -7.01 -2.04
CA GLY A 637 6.13 -8.09 -1.96
C GLY A 637 7.58 -7.59 -1.83
N THR A 638 7.85 -6.31 -2.15
CA THR A 638 9.19 -5.70 -2.01
C THR A 638 9.37 -4.88 -0.74
N MET A 639 8.32 -4.69 0.04
CA MET A 639 8.36 -4.01 1.32
C MET A 639 9.21 -4.78 2.34
N PRO A 640 9.75 -4.10 3.37
CA PRO A 640 10.51 -4.76 4.41
C PRO A 640 9.64 -5.74 5.20
N LYS A 641 10.27 -6.78 5.74
CA LYS A 641 9.61 -7.76 6.61
C LYS A 641 9.42 -7.16 8.01
N VAL A 642 8.36 -6.36 8.16
CA VAL A 642 7.95 -5.70 9.41
C VAL A 642 6.58 -6.21 9.85
N GLU A 643 6.24 -6.02 11.12
CA GLU A 643 5.00 -6.53 11.73
C GLU A 643 3.75 -6.10 10.95
N SER A 644 3.65 -4.83 10.55
CA SER A 644 2.50 -4.34 9.79
C SER A 644 2.33 -5.01 8.41
N ILE A 645 3.42 -5.37 7.75
CA ILE A 645 3.39 -6.10 6.48
C ILE A 645 3.07 -7.57 6.71
N THR A 646 3.55 -8.16 7.81
CA THR A 646 3.10 -9.50 8.23
C THR A 646 1.59 -9.52 8.48
N GLY A 647 1.05 -8.52 9.18
CA GLY A 647 -0.41 -8.39 9.38
C GLY A 647 -1.18 -8.19 8.08
N MET A 648 -0.64 -7.40 7.14
CA MET A 648 -1.25 -7.26 5.80
C MET A 648 -1.25 -8.59 5.02
N ASN A 649 -0.16 -9.35 5.09
CA ASN A 649 -0.04 -10.66 4.48
C ASN A 649 -0.98 -11.69 5.13
N ALA A 650 -1.11 -11.65 6.46
CA ALA A 650 -2.04 -12.47 7.23
C ALA A 650 -3.51 -12.19 6.86
N MET A 651 -3.88 -10.91 6.72
CA MET A 651 -5.20 -10.56 6.19
C MET A 651 -5.39 -11.08 4.76
N THR A 652 -4.35 -10.96 3.94
CA THR A 652 -4.36 -11.40 2.55
C THR A 652 -4.50 -12.92 2.43
N SER A 653 -3.85 -13.71 3.29
CA SER A 653 -3.96 -15.17 3.33
C SER A 653 -5.27 -15.65 3.94
N GLY A 654 -5.71 -15.05 5.05
CA GLY A 654 -6.92 -15.46 5.77
C GLY A 654 -8.22 -15.02 5.12
N PHE A 655 -8.27 -13.80 4.55
CA PHE A 655 -9.49 -13.23 3.95
C PHE A 655 -9.44 -13.18 2.41
N GLY A 656 -8.27 -13.38 1.81
CA GLY A 656 -8.06 -13.37 0.36
C GLY A 656 -7.65 -11.99 -0.19
N ALA A 657 -6.59 -11.96 -1.00
CA ALA A 657 -6.02 -10.73 -1.59
C ALA A 657 -7.04 -9.83 -2.31
N GLY A 658 -7.98 -10.43 -3.06
CA GLY A 658 -8.99 -9.69 -3.79
C GLY A 658 -10.05 -9.03 -2.92
N ARG A 659 -10.25 -9.50 -1.67
CA ARG A 659 -11.15 -8.87 -0.69
C ARG A 659 -10.49 -7.72 0.05
N ILE A 660 -9.17 -7.82 0.29
CA ILE A 660 -8.37 -6.75 0.91
C ILE A 660 -8.13 -5.60 -0.07
N MET A 661 -7.96 -5.89 -1.36
CA MET A 661 -7.77 -4.90 -2.41
C MET A 661 -8.83 -5.08 -3.51
N PRO A 662 -10.12 -4.77 -3.20
CA PRO A 662 -11.17 -4.95 -4.18
C PRO A 662 -11.06 -3.93 -5.31
N SER A 663 -11.51 -4.34 -6.49
CA SER A 663 -11.67 -3.43 -7.61
C SER A 663 -13.04 -2.77 -7.55
N THR A 664 -13.16 -1.56 -8.10
CA THR A 664 -14.41 -0.79 -8.01
C THR A 664 -14.89 -0.36 -9.38
N VAL A 665 -16.21 -0.22 -9.53
CA VAL A 665 -16.81 0.49 -10.65
C VAL A 665 -17.64 1.63 -10.08
N VAL A 666 -17.42 2.84 -10.58
CA VAL A 666 -18.20 4.01 -10.25
C VAL A 666 -19.06 4.36 -11.44
N ILE A 667 -20.36 4.54 -11.21
CA ILE A 667 -21.35 4.87 -12.23
C ILE A 667 -22.07 6.12 -11.77
N VAL A 668 -22.09 7.17 -12.60
CA VAL A 668 -22.82 8.42 -12.37
C VAL A 668 -24.02 8.44 -13.31
N PHE A 669 -25.24 8.38 -12.78
CA PHE A 669 -26.47 8.37 -13.57
C PHE A 669 -26.96 9.78 -13.89
N ASP A 670 -27.60 9.99 -15.04
CA ASP A 670 -28.21 11.29 -15.42
C ASP A 670 -29.30 11.73 -14.44
N GLN A 671 -30.03 10.77 -13.87
CA GLN A 671 -31.09 10.99 -12.89
C GLN A 671 -30.75 10.35 -11.54
N PRO A 672 -31.33 10.83 -10.41
CA PRO A 672 -31.15 10.21 -9.11
C PRO A 672 -31.61 8.75 -9.10
N VAL A 673 -30.72 7.86 -8.66
CA VAL A 673 -31.02 6.44 -8.39
C VAL A 673 -31.93 6.33 -7.16
N LEU A 674 -31.74 7.19 -6.16
CA LEU A 674 -32.60 7.35 -5.01
C LEU A 674 -33.34 8.70 -5.08
N MET A 675 -34.65 8.66 -5.25
CA MET A 675 -35.50 9.85 -5.32
C MET A 675 -35.72 10.48 -3.93
N GLN A 676 -36.12 11.76 -3.91
CA GLN A 676 -36.36 12.50 -2.65
C GLN A 676 -37.51 11.92 -1.81
N ASP A 677 -38.42 11.18 -2.43
CA ASP A 677 -39.51 10.48 -1.74
C ASP A 677 -39.09 9.11 -1.15
N GLY A 678 -37.81 8.74 -1.31
CA GLY A 678 -37.26 7.47 -0.85
C GLY A 678 -37.49 6.30 -1.81
N SER A 679 -38.09 6.53 -2.98
CA SER A 679 -38.24 5.50 -4.02
C SER A 679 -36.95 5.35 -4.85
N TYR A 680 -36.73 4.16 -5.40
CA TYR A 680 -35.56 3.86 -6.22
C TYR A 680 -35.94 3.81 -7.69
N ASP A 681 -35.08 4.35 -8.56
CA ASP A 681 -35.30 4.27 -10.00
C ASP A 681 -35.04 2.84 -10.54
N THR A 682 -36.08 2.24 -11.10
CA THR A 682 -36.04 0.85 -11.58
C THR A 682 -35.18 0.67 -12.83
N SER A 683 -35.11 1.67 -13.71
CA SER A 683 -34.21 1.63 -14.89
C SER A 683 -32.74 1.63 -14.48
N SER A 684 -32.38 2.46 -13.52
CA SER A 684 -31.02 2.55 -12.96
C SER A 684 -30.64 1.26 -12.26
N LEU A 685 -31.51 0.70 -11.40
CA LEU A 685 -31.28 -0.59 -10.76
C LEU A 685 -31.14 -1.74 -11.78
N GLN A 686 -31.92 -1.74 -12.86
CA GLN A 686 -31.75 -2.74 -13.91
C GLN A 686 -30.40 -2.58 -14.62
N ALA A 687 -29.96 -1.35 -14.93
CA ALA A 687 -28.64 -1.10 -15.51
C ALA A 687 -27.50 -1.57 -14.59
N ILE A 688 -27.65 -1.35 -13.27
CA ILE A 688 -26.71 -1.82 -12.25
C ILE A 688 -26.63 -3.36 -12.24
N GLU A 689 -27.78 -4.06 -12.32
CA GLU A 689 -27.79 -5.53 -12.38
C GLU A 689 -27.23 -6.07 -13.70
N ASP A 690 -27.49 -5.40 -14.82
CA ASP A 690 -26.95 -5.78 -16.12
C ASP A 690 -25.40 -5.75 -16.06
N VAL A 691 -24.81 -4.71 -15.46
CA VAL A 691 -23.35 -4.61 -15.26
C VAL A 691 -22.85 -5.63 -14.25
N SER A 692 -23.52 -5.76 -13.11
CA SER A 692 -23.10 -6.68 -12.04
C SER A 692 -23.09 -8.13 -12.52
N SER A 693 -24.10 -8.53 -13.29
CA SER A 693 -24.19 -9.86 -13.91
C SER A 693 -23.19 -10.06 -15.06
N ALA A 694 -22.84 -9.01 -15.80
CA ALA A 694 -21.80 -9.06 -16.82
C ALA A 694 -20.40 -9.26 -16.20
N LEU A 695 -20.10 -8.54 -15.12
CA LEU A 695 -18.87 -8.68 -14.35
C LEU A 695 -18.77 -10.07 -13.70
N ALA A 696 -19.85 -10.53 -13.04
CA ALA A 696 -19.88 -11.84 -12.38
C ALA A 696 -19.74 -13.04 -13.34
N ARG A 697 -20.02 -12.87 -14.64
CA ARG A 697 -19.79 -13.89 -15.67
C ARG A 697 -18.33 -14.01 -16.11
N ASN A 698 -17.48 -13.04 -15.76
CA ASN A 698 -16.08 -13.08 -16.10
C ASN A 698 -15.34 -14.07 -15.18
N THR A 699 -14.56 -14.98 -15.75
CA THR A 699 -13.83 -16.02 -15.00
C THR A 699 -12.80 -15.48 -14.02
N ILE A 700 -12.35 -14.23 -14.20
CA ILE A 700 -11.43 -13.58 -13.26
C ILE A 700 -12.14 -12.95 -12.05
N VAL A 701 -13.46 -12.75 -12.11
CA VAL A 701 -14.23 -12.13 -11.02
C VAL A 701 -14.79 -13.23 -10.13
N HIS A 702 -14.52 -13.14 -8.84
CA HIS A 702 -15.03 -14.05 -7.81
C HIS A 702 -16.43 -13.65 -7.36
N GLU A 703 -16.60 -12.35 -7.07
CA GLU A 703 -17.74 -11.80 -6.36
C GLU A 703 -17.95 -10.34 -6.79
N VAL A 704 -19.22 -9.91 -6.85
CA VAL A 704 -19.61 -8.54 -7.20
C VAL A 704 -20.67 -8.07 -6.23
N ASP A 705 -20.34 -7.00 -5.51
CA ASP A 705 -21.19 -6.33 -4.54
C ASP A 705 -21.71 -5.00 -5.09
N GLY A 706 -22.98 -4.71 -4.79
CA GLY A 706 -23.63 -3.47 -5.19
C GLY A 706 -25.09 -3.37 -4.74
N PRO A 707 -25.82 -2.32 -5.19
CA PRO A 707 -27.21 -2.09 -4.79
C PRO A 707 -28.16 -3.26 -5.12
N THR A 708 -27.91 -4.01 -6.20
CA THR A 708 -28.74 -5.15 -6.60
C THR A 708 -28.21 -6.49 -6.03
N ARG A 709 -26.97 -6.48 -5.56
CA ARG A 709 -26.25 -7.62 -5.00
C ARG A 709 -25.49 -7.22 -3.73
N PRO A 710 -26.16 -6.84 -2.64
CA PRO A 710 -25.51 -6.31 -1.45
C PRO A 710 -24.58 -7.30 -0.72
N TYR A 711 -24.69 -8.59 -1.04
CA TYR A 711 -23.93 -9.70 -0.44
C TYR A 711 -23.44 -10.69 -1.54
N GLY A 712 -22.98 -10.19 -2.69
CA GLY A 712 -22.60 -11.01 -3.85
C GLY A 712 -23.75 -11.69 -4.60
N ALA A 713 -24.93 -11.80 -3.99
CA ALA A 713 -26.13 -12.45 -4.53
C ALA A 713 -27.27 -11.47 -4.79
N THR A 714 -28.06 -11.73 -5.82
CA THR A 714 -29.18 -10.85 -6.24
C THR A 714 -30.30 -10.82 -5.20
N VAL A 715 -30.74 -9.61 -4.83
CA VAL A 715 -31.95 -9.39 -4.00
C VAL A 715 -33.14 -8.98 -4.87
N ASP A 716 -34.37 -8.98 -4.30
CA ASP A 716 -35.55 -8.43 -4.98
C ASP A 716 -35.50 -6.90 -5.00
N TYR A 717 -34.60 -6.37 -5.85
CA TYR A 717 -34.39 -4.93 -6.03
C TYR A 717 -35.59 -4.23 -6.70
N ALA A 718 -36.55 -4.97 -7.24
CA ALA A 718 -37.81 -4.40 -7.72
C ALA A 718 -38.74 -3.99 -6.56
N ASN A 719 -38.55 -4.54 -5.35
CA ASN A 719 -39.35 -4.25 -4.16
C ASN A 719 -38.49 -3.97 -2.93
N ILE A 720 -37.52 -3.05 -3.01
CA ILE A 720 -36.59 -2.74 -1.91
C ILE A 720 -37.32 -2.41 -0.59
N ALA A 721 -38.47 -1.75 -0.64
CA ALA A 721 -39.28 -1.40 0.53
C ALA A 721 -39.80 -2.63 1.33
N LYS A 722 -39.83 -3.82 0.72
CA LYS A 722 -40.22 -5.08 1.39
C LYS A 722 -39.03 -5.85 1.97
N LEU A 723 -37.81 -5.45 1.64
CA LEU A 723 -36.59 -6.06 2.19
C LEU A 723 -36.42 -5.67 3.66
N SER A 724 -35.56 -6.41 4.38
CA SER A 724 -35.27 -6.09 5.77
C SER A 724 -34.61 -4.72 5.90
N VAL A 725 -34.73 -4.07 7.07
CA VAL A 725 -34.09 -2.78 7.33
C VAL A 725 -32.57 -2.86 7.14
N ASN A 726 -31.97 -4.01 7.45
CA ASN A 726 -30.54 -4.25 7.24
C ASN A 726 -30.18 -4.28 5.76
N ASP A 727 -30.98 -4.96 4.93
CA ASP A 727 -30.74 -5.02 3.48
C ASP A 727 -30.90 -3.64 2.85
N GLN A 728 -31.91 -2.87 3.24
CA GLN A 728 -32.10 -1.49 2.79
C GLN A 728 -30.91 -0.60 3.17
N SER A 729 -30.41 -0.75 4.40
CA SER A 729 -29.23 -0.01 4.88
C SER A 729 -27.98 -0.39 4.09
N LYS A 730 -27.78 -1.69 3.83
CA LYS A 730 -26.64 -2.20 3.06
C LYS A 730 -26.65 -1.72 1.61
N ILE A 731 -27.81 -1.71 0.96
CA ILE A 731 -28.00 -1.17 -0.39
C ILE A 731 -27.60 0.32 -0.43
N ARG A 732 -27.96 1.08 0.61
CA ARG A 732 -27.66 2.51 0.68
C ARG A 732 -26.16 2.81 0.80
N GLU A 733 -25.34 1.91 1.34
CA GLU A 733 -23.87 2.05 1.39
C GLU A 733 -23.21 2.10 0.00
N PHE A 734 -23.91 1.60 -1.02
CA PHE A 734 -23.45 1.58 -2.40
C PHE A 734 -24.00 2.75 -3.25
N ILE A 735 -24.80 3.64 -2.66
CA ILE A 735 -25.31 4.86 -3.31
C ILE A 735 -24.67 6.10 -2.66
N GLY A 736 -24.17 7.01 -3.50
CA GLY A 736 -23.46 8.21 -3.09
C GLY A 736 -24.36 9.24 -2.42
N GLN A 737 -23.76 10.21 -1.73
CA GLN A 737 -24.49 11.28 -1.04
C GLN A 737 -25.36 12.14 -1.98
N ASP A 738 -24.96 12.23 -3.24
CA ASP A 738 -25.72 12.89 -4.32
C ASP A 738 -26.95 12.11 -4.81
N ASN A 739 -27.16 10.89 -4.30
CA ASN A 739 -28.19 9.93 -4.73
C ASN A 739 -28.15 9.55 -6.23
N ARG A 740 -27.13 9.98 -6.99
CA ARG A 740 -26.95 9.73 -8.43
C ARG A 740 -25.79 8.81 -8.71
N THR A 741 -24.78 8.83 -7.85
CA THR A 741 -23.57 8.03 -8.00
C THR A 741 -23.75 6.66 -7.34
N VAL A 742 -23.30 5.61 -8.01
CA VAL A 742 -23.31 4.24 -7.51
C VAL A 742 -21.90 3.66 -7.56
N ARG A 743 -21.51 2.98 -6.47
CA ARG A 743 -20.26 2.22 -6.38
C ARG A 743 -20.56 0.74 -6.37
N LEU A 744 -19.99 0.01 -7.32
CA LEU A 744 -19.87 -1.44 -7.30
C LEU A 744 -18.49 -1.84 -6.83
N THR A 745 -18.41 -2.93 -6.10
CA THR A 745 -17.15 -3.51 -5.61
C THR A 745 -17.06 -4.92 -6.14
N PHE A 746 -15.90 -5.35 -6.64
CA PHE A 746 -15.73 -6.70 -7.13
C PHE A 746 -14.36 -7.27 -6.76
N VAL A 747 -14.35 -8.56 -6.47
CA VAL A 747 -13.19 -9.32 -6.00
C VAL A 747 -12.63 -10.13 -7.16
N LEU A 748 -11.32 -10.06 -7.37
CA LEU A 748 -10.64 -10.86 -8.39
C LEU A 748 -10.19 -12.22 -7.83
N ASN A 749 -10.29 -13.27 -8.65
CA ASN A 749 -9.74 -14.60 -8.40
C ASN A 749 -8.19 -14.64 -8.46
N ALA A 750 -7.57 -13.61 -9.05
CA ALA A 750 -6.13 -13.46 -9.14
C ALA A 750 -5.65 -12.37 -8.17
N GLN A 751 -4.38 -12.44 -7.74
CA GLN A 751 -3.79 -11.40 -6.91
C GLN A 751 -3.88 -10.04 -7.65
N PRO A 752 -4.41 -8.99 -7.01
CA PRO A 752 -4.68 -7.69 -7.66
C PRO A 752 -3.48 -7.02 -8.34
N THR A 753 -2.26 -7.30 -7.90
CA THR A 753 -1.01 -6.76 -8.46
C THR A 753 -0.36 -7.67 -9.51
N SER A 754 -0.93 -8.86 -9.77
CA SER A 754 -0.39 -9.79 -10.75
C SER A 754 -0.65 -9.32 -12.19
N LYS A 755 0.25 -9.67 -13.10
CA LYS A 755 0.09 -9.41 -14.54
C LYS A 755 -1.26 -9.90 -15.08
N LYS A 756 -1.71 -11.09 -14.66
CA LYS A 756 -3.00 -11.66 -15.05
C LYS A 756 -4.19 -10.77 -14.63
N ALA A 757 -4.15 -10.17 -13.44
CA ALA A 757 -5.18 -9.25 -12.98
C ALA A 757 -5.12 -7.93 -13.78
N VAL A 758 -3.93 -7.36 -13.93
CA VAL A 758 -3.70 -6.10 -14.66
C VAL A 758 -4.13 -6.21 -16.13
N ASP A 759 -3.77 -7.29 -16.83
CA ASP A 759 -4.14 -7.53 -18.23
C ASP A 759 -5.65 -7.76 -18.45
N SER A 760 -6.40 -8.04 -17.37
CA SER A 760 -7.86 -8.23 -17.44
C SER A 760 -8.66 -6.91 -17.42
N VAL A 761 -8.07 -5.83 -16.88
CA VAL A 761 -8.72 -4.52 -16.73
C VAL A 761 -9.34 -4.00 -18.04
N PRO A 762 -8.68 -4.03 -19.22
CA PRO A 762 -9.31 -3.54 -20.45
C PRO A 762 -10.52 -4.39 -20.88
N ASN A 763 -10.54 -5.69 -20.58
CA ASN A 763 -11.72 -6.53 -20.83
C ASN A 763 -12.86 -6.15 -19.86
N LEU A 764 -12.55 -5.91 -18.59
CA LEU A 764 -13.53 -5.47 -17.59
C LEU A 764 -14.11 -4.09 -17.95
N ARG A 765 -13.26 -3.11 -18.30
CA ARG A 765 -13.68 -1.77 -18.76
C ARG A 765 -14.57 -1.85 -20.00
N SER A 766 -14.19 -2.64 -21.01
CA SER A 766 -15.01 -2.78 -22.22
C SER A 766 -16.34 -3.48 -21.95
N THR A 767 -16.38 -4.47 -21.05
CA THR A 767 -17.61 -5.13 -20.60
C THR A 767 -18.56 -4.15 -19.92
N VAL A 768 -18.06 -3.33 -18.99
CA VAL A 768 -18.85 -2.31 -18.30
C VAL A 768 -19.36 -1.27 -19.30
N ALA A 769 -18.47 -0.70 -20.13
CA ALA A 769 -18.83 0.33 -21.10
C ALA A 769 -19.88 -0.15 -22.12
N THR A 770 -19.71 -1.37 -22.65
CA THR A 770 -20.65 -1.95 -23.64
C THR A 770 -22.03 -2.20 -23.02
N THR A 771 -22.06 -2.63 -21.76
CA THR A 771 -23.32 -2.91 -21.05
C THR A 771 -24.11 -1.63 -20.77
N LEU A 772 -23.43 -0.50 -20.55
CA LEU A 772 -24.05 0.80 -20.21
C LEU A 772 -24.25 1.73 -21.42
N SER A 773 -23.77 1.39 -22.61
CA SER A 773 -23.78 2.28 -23.81
C SER A 773 -25.16 2.79 -24.26
N ASN A 774 -26.26 2.18 -23.82
CA ASN A 774 -27.64 2.56 -24.16
C ASN A 774 -28.50 2.85 -22.93
N LYS A 775 -27.90 3.27 -21.82
CA LYS A 775 -28.56 3.59 -20.54
C LYS A 775 -28.30 5.06 -20.20
N ASP A 776 -29.14 5.64 -19.35
CA ASP A 776 -29.07 7.05 -18.91
C ASP A 776 -27.92 7.26 -17.90
N VAL A 777 -26.68 7.15 -18.40
CA VAL A 777 -25.44 7.20 -17.61
C VAL A 777 -24.55 8.33 -18.14
N GLU A 778 -24.15 9.21 -17.23
CA GLU A 778 -23.30 10.37 -17.51
C GLU A 778 -21.83 9.95 -17.61
N GLU A 779 -21.32 9.26 -16.58
CA GLU A 779 -19.92 8.84 -16.48
C GLU A 779 -19.77 7.45 -15.85
N VAL A 780 -18.74 6.70 -16.29
CA VAL A 780 -18.41 5.39 -15.73
C VAL A 780 -16.91 5.20 -15.67
N TYR A 781 -16.40 4.78 -14.52
CA TYR A 781 -14.99 4.52 -14.32
C TYR A 781 -14.74 3.21 -13.57
N VAL A 782 -13.73 2.47 -14.01
CA VAL A 782 -13.24 1.28 -13.29
C VAL A 782 -11.96 1.66 -12.54
N GLY A 783 -12.04 1.56 -11.22
CA GLY A 783 -10.98 1.91 -10.27
C GLY A 783 -10.52 0.72 -9.41
N GLY A 784 -9.85 1.04 -8.31
CA GLY A 784 -9.14 0.08 -7.47
C GLY A 784 -7.68 -0.08 -7.89
N SER A 785 -6.90 -0.76 -7.04
CA SER A 785 -5.45 -0.89 -7.20
C SER A 785 -5.04 -1.52 -8.52
N THR A 786 -5.73 -2.57 -8.97
CA THR A 786 -5.44 -3.26 -10.24
C THR A 786 -5.62 -2.34 -11.44
N ALA A 787 -6.70 -1.54 -11.46
CA ALA A 787 -6.95 -0.57 -12.52
C ALA A 787 -5.90 0.55 -12.51
N GLY A 788 -5.50 1.02 -11.32
CA GLY A 788 -4.39 1.96 -11.16
C GLY A 788 -3.07 1.43 -11.74
N MET A 789 -2.72 0.19 -11.44
CA MET A 789 -1.51 -0.45 -12.00
C MET A 789 -1.58 -0.59 -13.52
N TYR A 790 -2.76 -0.90 -14.08
CA TYR A 790 -2.97 -0.93 -15.53
C TYR A 790 -2.78 0.45 -16.18
N ASP A 791 -3.30 1.51 -15.56
CA ASP A 791 -3.16 2.88 -16.06
C ASP A 791 -1.69 3.37 -16.00
N ILE A 792 -0.96 2.98 -14.94
CA ILE A 792 0.49 3.19 -14.85
C ILE A 792 1.20 2.44 -15.97
N MET A 793 0.88 1.16 -16.21
CA MET A 793 1.49 0.38 -17.28
C MET A 793 1.28 1.00 -18.67
N LEU A 794 0.06 1.51 -18.96
CA LEU A 794 -0.27 2.15 -20.22
C LEU A 794 0.52 3.44 -20.45
N SER A 795 0.57 4.32 -19.43
CA SER A 795 1.29 5.59 -19.53
C SER A 795 2.79 5.37 -19.63
N MET A 796 3.35 4.51 -18.78
CA MET A 796 4.80 4.28 -18.70
C MET A 796 5.37 3.57 -19.91
N GLY A 797 4.67 2.65 -20.56
CA GLY A 797 5.23 1.89 -21.68
C GLY A 797 5.69 2.77 -22.84
N SER A 798 4.90 3.77 -23.22
CA SER A 798 5.28 4.71 -24.30
C SER A 798 6.34 5.72 -23.84
N GLU A 799 6.24 6.17 -22.60
CA GLU A 799 7.16 7.15 -22.01
C GLU A 799 8.56 6.58 -21.79
N PHE A 800 8.67 5.30 -21.41
CA PHE A 800 9.95 4.62 -21.22
C PHE A 800 10.73 4.56 -22.53
N ASN A 801 10.08 4.16 -23.61
CA ASN A 801 10.69 4.16 -24.94
C ASN A 801 11.15 5.57 -25.36
N GLN A 802 10.37 6.60 -25.02
CA GLN A 802 10.75 8.00 -25.28
C GLN A 802 11.96 8.43 -24.44
N MET A 803 12.00 8.08 -23.15
CA MET A 803 13.14 8.36 -22.27
C MET A 803 14.39 7.67 -22.77
N GLU A 804 14.33 6.36 -23.05
CA GLU A 804 15.47 5.60 -23.57
C GLU A 804 16.02 6.22 -24.86
N LEU A 805 15.14 6.60 -25.78
CA LEU A 805 15.52 7.26 -27.04
C LEU A 805 16.16 8.64 -26.79
N LEU A 806 15.57 9.46 -25.92
CA LEU A 806 16.11 10.78 -25.57
C LEU A 806 17.48 10.67 -24.91
N VAL A 807 17.67 9.70 -24.02
CA VAL A 807 18.94 9.42 -23.37
C VAL A 807 19.97 9.01 -24.41
N VAL A 808 19.67 8.03 -25.26
CA VAL A 808 20.55 7.57 -26.35
C VAL A 808 20.95 8.72 -27.26
N ILE A 809 19.99 9.52 -27.73
CA ILE A 809 20.25 10.65 -28.63
C ILE A 809 21.07 11.73 -27.93
N GLY A 810 20.67 12.15 -26.73
CA GLY A 810 21.32 13.22 -25.98
C GLY A 810 22.77 12.88 -25.67
N ILE A 811 22.99 11.65 -25.20
CA ILE A 811 24.32 11.09 -24.98
C ILE A 811 25.11 10.99 -26.29
N PHE A 812 24.52 10.45 -27.35
CA PHE A 812 25.18 10.29 -28.64
C PHE A 812 25.68 11.64 -29.16
N ILE A 813 24.87 12.70 -29.04
CA ILE A 813 25.26 14.07 -29.42
C ILE A 813 26.45 14.55 -28.59
N VAL A 814 26.41 14.39 -27.26
CA VAL A 814 27.53 14.78 -26.39
C VAL A 814 28.81 14.03 -26.79
N LEU A 815 28.72 12.72 -26.99
CA LEU A 815 29.84 11.90 -27.41
C LEU A 815 30.36 12.27 -28.80
N VAL A 816 29.50 12.58 -29.78
CA VAL A 816 29.93 13.04 -31.11
C VAL A 816 30.70 14.36 -31.02
N ILE A 817 30.28 15.28 -30.14
CA ILE A 817 30.97 16.56 -29.94
C ILE A 817 32.38 16.35 -29.34
N VAL A 818 32.51 15.43 -28.39
CA VAL A 818 33.77 15.15 -27.68
C VAL A 818 34.70 14.25 -28.51
N LEU A 819 34.14 13.21 -29.11
CA LEU A 819 34.88 12.22 -29.87
C LEU A 819 35.07 12.63 -31.33
N GLY A 820 34.29 13.53 -31.92
CA GLY A 820 34.46 13.91 -33.34
C GLY A 820 34.44 12.71 -34.32
N SER A 821 33.71 11.64 -33.95
CA SER A 821 33.50 10.40 -34.68
C SER A 821 32.04 10.01 -34.53
N LEU A 822 31.42 9.41 -35.54
CA LEU A 822 30.04 8.88 -35.44
C LEU A 822 29.99 7.43 -34.97
N ILE A 823 31.04 6.65 -35.28
CA ILE A 823 31.05 5.20 -35.03
C ILE A 823 31.46 4.89 -33.60
N LEU A 824 32.41 5.65 -33.04
CA LEU A 824 32.86 5.44 -31.65
C LEU A 824 31.74 5.69 -30.62
N PRO A 825 30.95 6.78 -30.71
CA PRO A 825 29.79 6.96 -29.85
C PRO A 825 28.77 5.82 -29.97
N ALA A 826 28.40 5.41 -31.18
CA ALA A 826 27.45 4.32 -31.39
C ALA A 826 27.95 3.01 -30.76
N PHE A 827 29.22 2.69 -30.98
CA PHE A 827 29.85 1.52 -30.37
C PHE A 827 29.88 1.60 -28.85
N ALA A 828 30.22 2.77 -28.27
CA ALA A 828 30.21 2.97 -26.83
C ALA A 828 28.82 2.69 -26.24
N LEU A 829 27.76 3.17 -26.88
CA LEU A 829 26.38 2.91 -26.45
C LEU A 829 26.01 1.44 -26.57
N ILE A 830 26.37 0.77 -27.68
CA ILE A 830 26.12 -0.67 -27.86
C ILE A 830 26.85 -1.47 -26.77
N SER A 831 28.10 -1.12 -26.46
CA SER A 831 28.88 -1.83 -25.43
C SER A 831 28.25 -1.75 -24.05
N ILE A 832 27.63 -0.61 -23.70
CA ILE A 832 26.88 -0.43 -22.46
C ILE A 832 25.55 -1.20 -22.51
N GLY A 833 24.87 -1.19 -23.66
CA GLY A 833 23.69 -2.02 -23.90
C GLY A 833 23.94 -3.50 -23.62
N LEU A 834 25.11 -4.04 -23.98
CA LEU A 834 25.49 -5.41 -23.64
C LEU A 834 25.60 -5.60 -22.12
N SER A 835 26.24 -4.67 -21.40
CA SER A 835 26.33 -4.69 -19.94
C SER A 835 24.95 -4.63 -19.27
N ILE A 836 24.03 -3.81 -19.79
CA ILE A 836 22.63 -3.73 -19.33
C ILE A 836 21.95 -5.09 -19.49
N SER A 837 21.99 -5.68 -20.68
CA SER A 837 21.37 -7.00 -20.94
C SER A 837 21.94 -8.08 -20.03
N TRP A 838 23.26 -8.14 -19.86
CA TRP A 838 23.91 -9.15 -19.01
C TRP A 838 23.55 -8.96 -17.54
N SER A 839 23.49 -7.71 -17.07
CA SER A 839 23.17 -7.44 -15.68
C SER A 839 21.70 -7.67 -15.35
N PHE A 840 20.80 -7.28 -16.25
CA PHE A 840 19.39 -7.61 -16.10
C PHE A 840 19.17 -9.12 -16.06
N ALA A 841 19.79 -9.87 -16.98
CA ALA A 841 19.69 -11.33 -17.00
C ALA A 841 20.21 -11.96 -15.69
N ALA A 842 21.33 -11.47 -15.15
CA ALA A 842 21.85 -11.94 -13.86
C ALA A 842 20.90 -11.60 -12.70
N THR A 843 20.33 -10.39 -12.70
CA THR A 843 19.37 -9.95 -11.68
C THR A 843 18.12 -10.82 -11.72
N PHE A 844 17.56 -11.06 -12.92
CA PHE A 844 16.42 -11.95 -13.12
C PHE A 844 16.71 -13.37 -12.61
N LEU A 845 17.84 -13.97 -12.99
CA LEU A 845 18.18 -15.32 -12.55
C LEU A 845 18.39 -15.45 -11.04
N ILE A 846 18.87 -14.40 -10.36
CA ILE A 846 19.12 -14.44 -8.92
C ILE A 846 17.85 -14.14 -8.15
N PHE A 847 17.16 -13.04 -8.44
CA PHE A 847 16.01 -12.61 -7.66
C PHE A 847 14.76 -13.42 -8.01
N GLN A 848 14.40 -13.54 -9.29
CA GLN A 848 13.21 -14.29 -9.71
C GLN A 848 13.41 -15.79 -9.50
N ASN A 849 14.45 -16.38 -10.11
CA ASN A 849 14.55 -17.84 -10.18
C ASN A 849 15.13 -18.46 -8.91
N TRP A 850 16.08 -17.80 -8.24
CA TRP A 850 16.74 -18.38 -7.07
C TRP A 850 16.14 -17.91 -5.75
N LEU A 851 15.82 -16.62 -5.60
CA LEU A 851 15.25 -16.08 -4.36
C LEU A 851 13.71 -16.05 -4.33
N GLY A 852 13.05 -16.26 -5.48
CA GLY A 852 11.58 -16.20 -5.59
C GLY A 852 11.02 -14.78 -5.41
N VAL A 853 11.84 -13.75 -5.60
CA VAL A 853 11.46 -12.34 -5.49
C VAL A 853 11.07 -11.84 -6.89
N PRO A 854 9.86 -11.26 -7.04
CA PRO A 854 9.41 -10.78 -8.33
C PRO A 854 10.20 -9.54 -8.79
N ILE A 855 10.74 -9.58 -10.01
CA ILE A 855 11.46 -8.43 -10.59
C ILE A 855 10.49 -7.28 -10.87
N LEU A 856 10.72 -6.13 -10.26
CA LEU A 856 9.92 -4.94 -10.51
C LEU A 856 10.06 -4.38 -11.93
N TRP A 857 8.96 -3.89 -12.49
CA TRP A 857 8.88 -3.28 -13.82
C TRP A 857 9.79 -2.06 -14.03
N LEU A 858 10.19 -1.39 -12.95
CA LEU A 858 11.04 -0.20 -12.99
C LEU A 858 12.54 -0.54 -13.16
N ILE A 859 12.97 -1.78 -12.87
CA ILE A 859 14.39 -2.17 -12.89
C ILE A 859 15.05 -1.98 -14.27
N PRO A 860 14.47 -2.43 -15.40
CA PRO A 860 15.05 -2.21 -16.72
C PRO A 860 15.31 -0.73 -17.00
N LEU A 861 14.35 0.14 -16.70
CA LEU A 861 14.46 1.58 -16.91
C LEU A 861 15.61 2.18 -16.09
N ILE A 862 15.64 1.89 -14.78
CA ILE A 862 16.66 2.42 -13.89
C ILE A 862 18.03 1.89 -14.27
N LEU A 863 18.15 0.60 -14.56
CA LEU A 863 19.40 0.01 -15.03
C LEU A 863 19.88 0.68 -16.31
N PHE A 864 18.98 0.91 -17.28
CA PHE A 864 19.29 1.59 -18.53
C PHE A 864 19.81 3.01 -18.29
N ILE A 865 19.04 3.83 -17.56
CA ILE A 865 19.35 5.24 -17.35
C ILE A 865 20.59 5.42 -16.50
N MET A 866 20.73 4.63 -15.44
CA MET A 866 21.91 4.63 -14.57
C MET A 866 23.17 4.29 -15.37
N LEU A 867 23.16 3.22 -16.16
CA LEU A 867 24.38 2.78 -16.86
C LEU A 867 24.69 3.60 -18.10
N MET A 868 23.68 4.08 -18.81
CA MET A 868 23.89 5.00 -19.92
C MET A 868 24.45 6.33 -19.41
N GLY A 869 23.95 6.83 -18.27
CA GLY A 869 24.52 7.99 -17.61
C GLY A 869 25.95 7.74 -17.10
N LEU A 870 26.09 6.83 -16.14
CA LEU A 870 27.30 6.60 -15.33
C LEU A 870 28.38 5.78 -16.04
N GLY A 871 28.00 4.81 -16.87
CA GLY A 871 28.92 3.84 -17.48
C GLY A 871 29.76 4.42 -18.62
N MET A 872 29.36 5.57 -19.17
CA MET A 872 30.07 6.19 -20.27
C MET A 872 31.36 6.90 -19.90
N ASP A 873 31.47 7.32 -18.65
CA ASP A 873 32.55 8.18 -18.15
C ASP A 873 33.92 7.55 -18.42
N TYR A 874 33.99 6.26 -18.17
CA TYR A 874 35.16 5.46 -18.42
C TYR A 874 35.42 5.25 -19.93
N ASN A 875 34.36 5.13 -20.76
CA ASN A 875 34.50 4.90 -22.21
C ASN A 875 35.10 6.11 -22.88
N ILE A 876 34.65 7.30 -22.48
CA ILE A 876 35.26 8.56 -22.90
C ILE A 876 36.73 8.60 -22.49
N PHE A 877 37.06 8.20 -21.26
CA PHE A 877 38.45 8.26 -20.77
C PHE A 877 39.41 7.37 -21.57
N ILE A 878 39.03 6.12 -21.85
CA ILE A 878 39.85 5.23 -22.69
C ILE A 878 39.92 5.76 -24.13
N LEU A 879 38.80 6.12 -24.74
CA LEU A 879 38.75 6.54 -26.14
C LEU A 879 39.54 7.84 -26.38
N THR A 880 39.47 8.79 -25.44
CA THR A 880 40.27 10.02 -25.49
C THR A 880 41.75 9.73 -25.32
N ARG A 881 42.13 8.79 -24.43
CA ARG A 881 43.52 8.37 -24.28
C ARG A 881 44.05 7.65 -25.51
N ILE A 882 43.27 6.75 -26.11
CA ILE A 882 43.65 6.08 -27.37
C ILE A 882 43.89 7.12 -28.45
N ARG A 883 42.99 8.11 -28.58
CA ARG A 883 43.17 9.20 -29.54
C ARG A 883 44.45 9.99 -29.28
N GLU A 884 44.75 10.32 -28.03
CA GLU A 884 45.96 11.04 -27.66
C GLU A 884 47.22 10.27 -28.09
N GLU A 885 47.24 8.95 -27.88
CA GLU A 885 48.37 8.10 -28.27
C GLU A 885 48.50 7.94 -29.80
N VAL A 886 47.39 7.84 -30.53
CA VAL A 886 47.39 7.87 -32.01
C VAL A 886 47.90 9.23 -32.52
N HIS A 887 47.46 10.34 -31.92
CA HIS A 887 47.93 11.68 -32.27
C HIS A 887 49.43 11.87 -32.01
N ASN A 888 49.98 11.19 -31.01
CA ASN A 888 51.41 11.15 -30.72
C ASN A 888 52.22 10.26 -31.69
N GLY A 889 51.58 9.69 -32.73
CA GLY A 889 52.24 8.99 -33.83
C GLY A 889 52.33 7.48 -33.68
N LYS A 890 51.63 6.87 -32.70
CA LYS A 890 51.59 5.41 -32.54
C LYS A 890 50.62 4.75 -33.52
N SER A 891 50.84 3.48 -33.82
CA SER A 891 49.87 2.66 -34.56
C SER A 891 48.58 2.48 -33.75
N ASP A 892 47.43 2.30 -34.42
CA ASP A 892 46.13 2.10 -33.74
C ASP A 892 46.19 0.96 -32.71
N GLU A 893 46.87 -0.14 -33.04
CA GLU A 893 47.02 -1.30 -32.14
C GLU A 893 47.81 -0.99 -30.89
N GLU A 894 48.98 -0.35 -31.04
CA GLU A 894 49.82 0.02 -29.92
C GLU A 894 49.16 1.10 -29.07
N ALA A 895 48.47 2.05 -29.69
CA ALA A 895 47.71 3.08 -28.99
C ALA A 895 46.57 2.49 -28.14
N ILE A 896 45.85 1.49 -28.65
CA ILE A 896 44.82 0.76 -27.90
C ILE A 896 45.44 0.04 -26.69
N VAL A 897 46.52 -0.73 -26.90
CA VAL A 897 47.15 -1.50 -25.83
C VAL A 897 47.74 -0.59 -24.75
N ASP A 898 48.43 0.47 -25.15
CA ASP A 898 49.04 1.41 -24.21
C ASP A 898 48.00 2.20 -23.43
N ALA A 899 46.91 2.62 -24.06
CA ALA A 899 45.84 3.30 -23.36
C ALA A 899 45.21 2.41 -22.28
N VAL A 900 44.96 1.14 -22.57
CA VAL A 900 44.40 0.20 -21.58
C VAL A 900 45.39 -0.13 -20.48
N ASP A 901 46.69 -0.31 -20.78
CA ASP A 901 47.72 -0.54 -19.75
C ASP A 901 47.80 0.61 -18.74
N TRP A 902 47.59 1.83 -19.23
CA TRP A 902 47.72 3.03 -18.44
C TRP A 902 46.48 3.38 -17.63
N THR A 903 45.30 3.19 -18.24
CA THR A 903 44.02 3.60 -17.66
C THR A 903 43.30 2.45 -16.93
N GLY A 904 43.55 1.19 -17.31
CA GLY A 904 42.84 0.02 -16.80
C GLY A 904 42.90 -0.10 -15.28
N GLY A 905 44.07 0.10 -14.66
CA GLY A 905 44.21 0.03 -13.20
C GLY A 905 43.47 1.13 -12.44
N ILE A 906 43.35 2.31 -13.03
CA ILE A 906 42.58 3.42 -12.45
C ILE A 906 41.10 3.12 -12.60
N ILE A 907 40.67 2.70 -13.79
CA ILE A 907 39.25 2.44 -14.09
C ILE A 907 38.71 1.25 -13.28
N THR A 908 39.46 0.16 -13.13
CA THR A 908 39.03 -0.96 -12.28
C THR A 908 38.90 -0.53 -10.82
N ALA A 909 39.81 0.32 -10.31
CA ALA A 909 39.69 0.81 -8.94
C ALA A 909 38.45 1.70 -8.77
N LEU A 910 38.19 2.58 -9.73
CA LEU A 910 36.99 3.43 -9.75
C LEU A 910 35.71 2.59 -9.82
N ALA A 911 35.67 1.58 -10.68
CA ALA A 911 34.53 0.69 -10.78
C ALA A 911 34.28 -0.12 -9.50
N ILE A 912 35.34 -0.55 -8.79
CA ILE A 912 35.19 -1.20 -7.49
C ILE A 912 34.66 -0.21 -6.44
N ILE A 913 35.20 1.01 -6.40
CA ILE A 913 34.77 2.05 -5.45
C ILE A 913 33.30 2.42 -5.70
N MET A 914 32.95 2.70 -6.97
CA MET A 914 31.61 3.07 -7.43
C MET A 914 30.60 1.93 -7.25
N GLY A 915 30.99 0.72 -7.66
CA GLY A 915 30.20 -0.50 -7.50
C GLY A 915 29.98 -0.82 -6.03
N CYS A 916 30.97 -0.65 -5.14
CA CYS A 916 30.75 -0.82 -3.71
C CYS A 916 29.82 0.24 -3.13
N ALA A 917 29.93 1.52 -3.52
CA ALA A 917 29.04 2.58 -3.03
C ALA A 917 27.57 2.30 -3.36
N ILE A 918 27.28 1.92 -4.61
CA ILE A 918 25.92 1.58 -5.03
C ILE A 918 25.50 0.21 -4.48
N GLY A 919 26.43 -0.73 -4.36
CA GLY A 919 26.19 -2.07 -3.84
C GLY A 919 25.78 -2.10 -2.38
N VAL A 920 26.07 -1.06 -1.59
CA VAL A 920 25.56 -0.94 -0.21
C VAL A 920 24.02 -0.86 -0.18
N LEU A 921 23.35 -0.44 -1.25
CA LEU A 921 21.89 -0.49 -1.37
C LEU A 921 21.32 -1.91 -1.20
N MET A 922 22.13 -2.95 -1.47
CA MET A 922 21.76 -4.35 -1.20
C MET A 922 21.54 -4.67 0.28
N LEU A 923 21.98 -3.80 1.19
CA LEU A 923 21.72 -3.92 2.62
C LEU A 923 20.37 -3.36 3.04
N SER A 924 19.61 -2.72 2.14
CA SER A 924 18.27 -2.25 2.45
C SER A 924 17.34 -3.40 2.78
N SER A 925 16.45 -3.15 3.74
CA SER A 925 15.31 -3.97 4.09
C SER A 925 14.31 -4.13 2.93
N THR A 926 14.23 -3.17 1.99
CA THR A 926 13.39 -3.28 0.79
C THR A 926 14.05 -4.12 -0.30
N LYS A 927 13.28 -4.96 -0.98
CA LYS A 927 13.79 -5.71 -2.14
C LYS A 927 14.04 -4.82 -3.35
N MET A 928 13.27 -3.74 -3.50
CA MET A 928 13.47 -2.79 -4.60
C MET A 928 14.87 -2.16 -4.59
N LEU A 929 15.30 -1.58 -3.47
CA LEU A 929 16.65 -0.99 -3.39
C LEU A 929 17.74 -2.07 -3.49
N ALA A 930 17.49 -3.27 -2.98
CA ALA A 930 18.44 -4.37 -3.11
C ALA A 930 18.63 -4.84 -4.56
N GLU A 931 17.55 -4.92 -5.33
CA GLU A 931 17.58 -5.21 -6.76
C GLU A 931 18.31 -4.12 -7.54
N PHE A 932 18.03 -2.84 -7.28
CA PHE A 932 18.78 -1.73 -7.88
C PHE A 932 20.27 -1.80 -7.54
N GLY A 933 20.60 -1.97 -6.25
CA GLY A 933 21.97 -2.09 -5.76
C GLY A 933 22.74 -3.19 -6.47
N PHE A 934 22.15 -4.39 -6.58
CA PHE A 934 22.76 -5.51 -7.27
C PHE A 934 22.92 -5.27 -8.77
N ALA A 935 21.84 -4.92 -9.46
CA ALA A 935 21.81 -4.78 -10.91
C ALA A 935 22.80 -3.71 -11.39
N ILE A 936 22.85 -2.57 -10.71
CA ILE A 936 23.74 -1.47 -11.09
C ILE A 936 25.20 -1.82 -10.77
N THR A 937 25.47 -2.37 -9.58
CA THR A 937 26.83 -2.76 -9.17
C THR A 937 27.41 -3.81 -10.09
N PHE A 938 26.64 -4.86 -10.39
CA PHE A 938 27.10 -5.94 -11.24
C PHE A 938 27.40 -5.44 -12.66
N ALA A 939 26.56 -4.55 -13.20
CA ALA A 939 26.81 -3.95 -14.49
C ALA A 939 28.05 -3.05 -14.52
N ILE A 940 28.28 -2.22 -13.50
CA ILE A 940 29.48 -1.36 -13.41
C ILE A 940 30.75 -2.21 -13.40
N LEU A 941 30.75 -3.28 -12.61
CA LEU A 941 31.89 -4.19 -12.51
C LEU A 941 32.12 -4.94 -13.82
N LEU A 942 31.06 -5.45 -14.46
CA LEU A 942 31.14 -6.11 -15.77
C LEU A 942 31.64 -5.16 -16.85
N ASP A 943 31.13 -3.94 -16.90
CA ASP A 943 31.55 -2.94 -17.88
C ASP A 943 33.05 -2.65 -17.74
N ALA A 944 33.51 -2.32 -16.54
CA ALA A 944 34.89 -1.93 -16.31
C ALA A 944 35.89 -3.10 -16.45
N MET A 945 35.53 -4.30 -15.98
CA MET A 945 36.45 -5.43 -15.92
C MET A 945 36.41 -6.32 -17.16
N VAL A 946 35.26 -6.44 -17.81
CA VAL A 946 35.06 -7.32 -18.97
C VAL A 946 34.95 -6.52 -20.25
N VAL A 947 33.94 -5.66 -20.37
CA VAL A 947 33.64 -4.95 -21.62
C VAL A 947 34.81 -4.05 -22.01
N ARG A 948 35.27 -3.24 -21.07
CA ARG A 948 36.30 -2.24 -21.29
C ARG A 948 37.71 -2.80 -21.45
N THR A 949 38.02 -3.84 -20.69
CA THR A 949 39.35 -4.47 -20.74
C THR A 949 39.49 -5.38 -21.96
N TYR A 950 38.39 -6.03 -22.38
CA TYR A 950 38.43 -7.04 -23.44
C TYR A 950 37.67 -6.68 -24.71
N ILE A 951 36.40 -6.31 -24.62
CA ILE A 951 35.50 -6.11 -25.76
C ILE A 951 35.83 -4.82 -26.51
N VAL A 952 36.06 -3.70 -25.80
CA VAL A 952 36.38 -2.40 -26.41
C VAL A 952 37.66 -2.46 -27.26
N PRO A 953 38.80 -2.99 -26.77
CA PRO A 953 40.01 -3.14 -27.59
C PRO A 953 39.82 -4.04 -28.81
N ALA A 954 39.10 -5.16 -28.63
CA ALA A 954 38.80 -6.09 -29.71
C ALA A 954 37.95 -5.44 -30.81
N ALA A 955 36.89 -4.73 -30.42
CA ALA A 955 36.01 -4.04 -31.36
C ALA A 955 36.74 -2.92 -32.12
N MET A 956 37.51 -2.09 -31.41
CA MET A 956 38.30 -1.04 -32.06
C MET A 956 39.30 -1.60 -33.06
N LYS A 957 39.93 -2.74 -32.75
CA LYS A 957 40.79 -3.44 -33.70
C LYS A 957 40.04 -3.90 -34.95
N LEU A 958 38.82 -4.41 -34.82
CA LEU A 958 38.00 -4.84 -35.97
C LEU A 958 37.49 -3.67 -36.81
N LEU A 959 37.14 -2.55 -36.18
CA LEU A 959 36.68 -1.34 -36.86
C LEU A 959 37.81 -0.64 -37.64
N GLY A 960 39.04 -0.71 -37.15
CA GLY A 960 40.22 -0.13 -37.82
C GLY A 960 40.02 1.34 -38.18
N ARG A 961 40.13 1.67 -39.48
CA ARG A 961 40.01 3.06 -39.99
C ARG A 961 38.63 3.68 -39.74
N TRP A 962 37.58 2.87 -39.53
CA TRP A 962 36.24 3.36 -39.27
C TRP A 962 36.09 3.99 -37.88
N ASN A 963 37.00 3.70 -36.95
CA ASN A 963 37.01 4.34 -35.63
C ASN A 963 37.01 5.88 -35.73
N TRP A 964 37.68 6.44 -36.74
CA TRP A 964 37.93 7.88 -36.84
C TRP A 964 37.02 8.58 -37.87
N TYR A 965 35.97 7.89 -38.35
CA TYR A 965 35.08 8.43 -39.38
C TYR A 965 34.09 9.47 -38.83
N ALA A 966 34.09 10.67 -39.44
CA ALA A 966 33.06 11.69 -39.29
C ALA A 966 32.87 12.52 -40.57
N PRO A 967 31.64 12.95 -40.91
CA PRO A 967 31.40 13.79 -42.09
C PRO A 967 31.88 15.24 -41.90
N GLY A 968 32.67 15.73 -42.86
CA GLY A 968 32.98 17.15 -43.07
C GLY A 968 33.52 17.92 -41.85
N PRO A 969 32.82 18.97 -41.36
CA PRO A 969 33.33 19.88 -40.32
C PRO A 969 33.49 19.25 -38.93
N LEU A 970 32.93 18.06 -38.70
CA LEU A 970 32.99 17.30 -37.44
C LEU A 970 34.32 16.53 -37.28
N GLN A 971 35.05 16.30 -38.37
CA GLN A 971 36.31 15.56 -38.35
C GLN A 971 37.45 16.46 -37.83
N ARG A 972 37.85 16.28 -36.56
CA ARG A 972 38.91 17.08 -35.93
C ARG A 972 40.32 16.79 -36.48
N GLU A 973 40.58 15.58 -36.97
CA GLU A 973 41.91 15.17 -37.48
C GLU A 973 42.44 16.07 -38.61
N ARG A 974 41.56 16.62 -39.46
CA ARG A 974 41.99 17.35 -40.67
C ARG A 974 42.28 18.85 -40.44
N LYS A 975 41.87 19.42 -39.30
CA LYS A 975 42.07 20.86 -39.00
C LYS A 975 43.39 21.14 -38.30
N GLU A 976 43.92 20.21 -37.52
CA GLU A 976 45.18 20.41 -36.80
C GLU A 976 46.42 20.05 -37.62
N MET A 977 46.34 19.04 -38.50
CA MET A 977 47.39 18.76 -39.49
C MET A 977 47.55 19.85 -40.56
N LYS A 978 46.59 20.77 -40.71
CA LYS A 978 46.69 21.95 -41.58
C LYS A 978 47.18 23.22 -40.84
N ARG A 979 47.32 23.16 -39.50
CA ARG A 979 47.73 24.29 -38.65
C ARG A 979 49.18 24.18 -38.15
N LYS A 980 49.89 23.12 -38.54
CA LYS A 980 51.35 23.01 -38.54
C LYS A 980 51.80 22.82 -39.98
#